data_AF-A0A6J6DIL9-F1
#
_entry.id   AF-A0A6J6DIL9-F1
#
_cell.length_a   1.000
_cell.length_b   1.000
_cell.length_c   1.000
_cell.angle_alpha   90.00
_cell.angle_beta   90.00
_cell.angle_gamma   90.00
#
_symmetry.space_group_name_H-M   'P 1'
#
loop_
_entity.id
_entity.type
_entity.pdbx_description
1 polymer ?
#
loop_
_entity_poly.entity_id
_entity_poly.type
_entity_poly.pdbx_seq_one_letter_code
_entity_poly.pdbx_strand_id
1 'polypeptide(L)'
;MIFKRYGDNNWDSPDNQSRCAVVAMIDTYRARHAIRDAGAALGLPGMEIDMLAKSMPHIRARNISRAIESLPELRKLNISTPLMAATIEMAQRLDGLPRHLAMHPCAIVLSDGGFLDRAPLMASAGGYPMVAFDKDGVEEVGLLKLDVLGVRMQSTIAYTVKEIERVHKEKIEIDLVPLDDLATYELIQSTRTLGIFQVESPGQRELVGKLAPSNFTDLIIDISLFRPGPVKSDMITPFLKARHGWAPAQIIHPDLYEILASTEGVVVFHEQVIQIIATMTGVSLATADEKRRSLGDRDGQQQVCDWFFPAATAKGYELAIIHEIWDVLRAFASFGFCKAHAAAFAMPTYQSAWLKRHYPAAFLAGVLTHDPGMYPKRLIVDEARQMGITIAPLDANASDAVYRVEDHGNSIRIALSTISGISNSEIASIIAARPYIDLADFVRRSGASTPVVESMILTGAFDCLHSDVNRRDLLLHFSDLQKSAVAVVSGAQMNLSFAPPELTSSGLPEMSSAESVKHEIDRLGIDMSRHLIEFYGAFLNSIGAVRSSDLLKHRSQSSVLVAGVKVAMQTPPVRSGKRVIFLTLDDGYGCSDSTFFTDVQGEYANVLYSTSLLLVRGVTRRTGARGISIRATGVWDLRAAYESWSTKQSTLVI
;
A
#
# COMPACT_ATOMS: atom_id res chain seq x y z
N MET A 1 0.02 19.69 -17.79
CA MET A 1 0.25 21.15 -17.72
C MET A 1 1.59 21.54 -18.34
N ILE A 2 2.70 20.92 -17.92
CA ILE A 2 4.05 21.20 -18.45
C ILE A 2 4.14 20.93 -19.96
N PHE A 3 3.74 19.73 -20.40
CA PHE A 3 3.67 19.40 -21.84
C PHE A 3 2.74 20.32 -22.64
N LYS A 4 1.68 20.88 -22.05
CA LYS A 4 0.82 21.85 -22.75
C LYS A 4 1.49 23.22 -22.96
N ARG A 5 2.49 23.55 -22.13
CA ARG A 5 3.16 24.86 -22.13
C ARG A 5 4.49 24.83 -22.87
N TYR A 6 5.21 23.72 -22.78
CA TYR A 6 6.57 23.55 -23.30
C TYR A 6 6.71 22.38 -24.29
N GLY A 7 5.69 21.55 -24.39
CA GLY A 7 5.58 20.52 -25.42
C GLY A 7 4.65 21.01 -26.51
N ASP A 8 4.92 20.54 -27.72
CA ASP A 8 4.09 20.81 -28.86
C ASP A 8 3.24 19.56 -29.13
N ASN A 9 1.98 19.72 -29.55
CA ASN A 9 1.01 18.60 -29.55
C ASN A 9 1.06 17.73 -30.82
N ASN A 10 1.73 18.20 -31.88
CA ASN A 10 1.73 17.56 -33.20
C ASN A 10 3.10 16.96 -33.53
N TRP A 11 3.27 15.69 -33.18
CA TRP A 11 4.54 14.95 -33.22
C TRP A 11 4.98 14.50 -34.63
N ASP A 12 4.07 14.56 -35.60
CA ASP A 12 4.34 14.14 -36.99
C ASP A 12 4.93 15.25 -37.86
N SER A 13 5.02 16.48 -37.32
CA SER A 13 5.58 17.62 -38.04
C SER A 13 7.11 17.64 -37.91
N PRO A 14 7.87 17.48 -39.01
CA PRO A 14 9.34 17.42 -38.98
C PRO A 14 10.02 18.69 -38.46
N ASP A 15 9.33 19.84 -38.49
CA ASP A 15 9.84 21.13 -37.96
C ASP A 15 9.54 21.35 -36.47
N ASN A 16 8.92 20.36 -35.80
CA ASN A 16 8.45 20.54 -34.44
C ASN A 16 9.54 20.28 -33.38
N GLN A 17 9.91 21.32 -32.64
CA GLN A 17 10.88 21.25 -31.56
C GLN A 17 10.18 21.27 -30.19
N SER A 18 9.75 20.10 -29.70
CA SER A 18 9.34 19.99 -28.30
C SER A 18 10.50 20.34 -27.38
N ARG A 19 10.27 21.22 -26.41
CA ARG A 19 11.24 21.61 -25.36
C ARG A 19 11.00 20.89 -24.04
N CYS A 20 10.06 19.94 -24.04
CA CYS A 20 9.72 19.08 -22.92
C CYS A 20 9.76 17.60 -23.33
N ALA A 21 10.43 16.77 -22.53
CA ALA A 21 10.47 15.32 -22.72
C ALA A 21 10.45 14.58 -21.38
N VAL A 22 10.03 13.32 -21.37
CA VAL A 22 10.19 12.43 -20.22
C VAL A 22 11.58 11.80 -20.23
N VAL A 23 12.06 11.34 -19.08
CA VAL A 23 13.39 10.72 -18.96
C VAL A 23 13.29 9.21 -19.14
N ALA A 24 14.28 8.58 -19.77
CA ALA A 24 14.35 7.13 -19.83
C ALA A 24 14.83 6.54 -18.49
N MET A 25 14.45 5.31 -18.23
CA MET A 25 14.95 4.48 -17.16
C MET A 25 15.39 3.15 -17.78
N ILE A 26 16.64 2.79 -17.54
CA ILE A 26 17.18 1.53 -18.02
C ILE A 26 16.72 0.43 -17.07
N ASP A 27 15.75 -0.38 -17.48
CA ASP A 27 15.38 -1.56 -16.71
C ASP A 27 16.39 -2.68 -16.98
N THR A 28 17.04 -3.13 -15.92
CA THR A 28 18.07 -4.16 -15.97
C THR A 28 17.52 -5.51 -15.54
N TYR A 29 18.04 -6.60 -16.10
CA TYR A 29 17.68 -7.95 -15.69
C TYR A 29 17.91 -8.19 -14.20
N ARG A 30 16.81 -8.51 -13.52
CA ARG A 30 16.76 -9.05 -12.15
C ARG A 30 16.22 -10.48 -12.17
N ALA A 31 16.33 -11.20 -11.05
CA ALA A 31 16.07 -12.64 -10.99
C ALA A 31 14.78 -13.09 -11.69
N ARG A 32 13.64 -12.43 -11.43
CA ARG A 32 12.35 -12.82 -12.01
C ARG A 32 12.28 -12.68 -13.53
N HIS A 33 12.72 -11.54 -14.08
CA HIS A 33 12.73 -11.30 -15.52
C HIS A 33 13.78 -12.16 -16.23
N ALA A 34 14.95 -12.33 -15.62
CA ALA A 34 16.01 -13.18 -16.16
C ALA A 34 15.54 -14.65 -16.28
N ILE A 35 14.84 -15.17 -15.27
CA ILE A 35 14.25 -16.52 -15.29
C ILE A 35 13.19 -16.64 -16.39
N ARG A 36 12.32 -15.64 -16.54
CA ARG A 36 11.26 -15.65 -17.56
C ARG A 36 11.81 -15.70 -18.97
N ASP A 37 12.74 -14.80 -19.28
CA ASP A 37 13.28 -14.67 -20.63
C ASP A 37 14.23 -15.84 -20.95
N ALA A 38 15.07 -16.29 -20.00
CA ALA A 38 15.91 -17.48 -20.18
C ALA A 38 15.07 -18.76 -20.32
N GLY A 39 14.04 -18.93 -19.50
CA GLY A 39 13.16 -20.10 -19.55
C GLY A 39 12.35 -20.17 -20.84
N ALA A 40 11.85 -19.02 -21.32
CA ALA A 40 11.16 -18.94 -22.59
C ALA A 40 12.09 -19.27 -23.77
N ALA A 41 13.33 -18.77 -23.74
CA ALA A 41 14.34 -19.07 -24.77
C ALA A 41 14.72 -20.56 -24.81
N LEU A 42 14.72 -21.23 -23.66
CA LEU A 42 15.02 -22.66 -23.54
C LEU A 42 13.79 -23.56 -23.74
N GLY A 43 12.61 -23.00 -23.97
CA GLY A 43 11.38 -23.75 -24.25
C GLY A 43 10.73 -24.39 -23.03
N LEU A 44 10.94 -23.86 -21.82
CA LEU A 44 10.24 -24.34 -20.63
C LEU A 44 8.73 -24.04 -20.71
N PRO A 45 7.86 -24.90 -20.15
CA PRO A 45 6.43 -24.61 -20.05
C PRO A 45 6.17 -23.33 -19.25
N GLY A 46 5.29 -22.47 -19.78
CA GLY A 46 5.00 -21.17 -19.17
C GLY A 46 4.58 -21.25 -17.68
N MET A 47 3.83 -22.28 -17.31
CA MET A 47 3.41 -22.50 -15.91
C MET A 47 4.61 -22.73 -14.96
N GLU A 48 5.63 -23.48 -15.40
CA GLU A 48 6.82 -23.76 -14.59
C GLU A 48 7.70 -22.51 -14.47
N ILE A 49 7.90 -21.79 -15.57
CA ILE A 49 8.62 -20.51 -15.58
C ILE A 49 7.98 -19.54 -14.59
N ASP A 50 6.65 -19.42 -14.65
CA ASP A 50 5.93 -18.43 -13.87
C ASP A 50 5.88 -18.82 -12.38
N MET A 51 5.81 -20.12 -12.07
CA MET A 51 5.96 -20.65 -10.72
C MET A 51 7.36 -20.33 -10.16
N LEU A 52 8.43 -20.62 -10.90
CA LEU A 52 9.80 -20.33 -10.47
C LEU A 52 10.02 -18.82 -10.29
N ALA A 53 9.61 -18.00 -11.26
CA ALA A 53 9.77 -16.55 -11.19
C ALA A 53 8.99 -15.93 -10.02
N LYS A 54 7.75 -16.36 -9.75
CA LYS A 54 6.93 -15.85 -8.62
C LYS A 54 7.49 -16.26 -7.26
N SER A 55 8.11 -17.44 -7.18
CA SER A 55 8.73 -17.94 -5.95
C SER A 55 9.97 -17.14 -5.51
N MET A 56 10.68 -16.52 -6.46
CA MET A 56 11.90 -15.77 -6.16
C MET A 56 11.62 -14.43 -5.48
N PRO A 57 12.40 -14.04 -4.46
CA PRO A 57 12.36 -12.68 -3.90
C PRO A 57 12.90 -11.64 -4.90
N HIS A 58 12.71 -10.36 -4.60
CA HIS A 58 13.24 -9.25 -5.41
C HIS A 58 14.76 -9.10 -5.21
N ILE A 59 15.54 -9.88 -5.95
CA ILE A 59 17.00 -9.93 -5.85
C ILE A 59 17.67 -9.76 -7.21
N ARG A 60 18.97 -9.46 -7.18
CA ARG A 60 19.85 -9.55 -8.36
C ARG A 60 19.88 -10.97 -8.90
N ALA A 61 19.93 -11.11 -10.22
CA ALA A 61 19.91 -12.41 -10.88
C ALA A 61 21.11 -13.27 -10.48
N ARG A 62 22.30 -12.68 -10.26
CA ARG A 62 23.49 -13.44 -9.79
C ARG A 62 23.25 -14.20 -8.48
N ASN A 63 22.32 -13.74 -7.65
CA ASN A 63 22.03 -14.32 -6.33
C ASN A 63 20.96 -15.43 -6.36
N ILE A 64 20.47 -15.86 -7.54
CA ILE A 64 19.42 -16.90 -7.64
C ILE A 64 19.81 -18.18 -6.89
N SER A 65 21.00 -18.75 -7.14
CA SER A 65 21.42 -20.00 -6.47
C SER A 65 21.49 -19.85 -4.96
N ARG A 66 22.03 -18.74 -4.47
CA ARG A 66 22.10 -18.45 -3.03
C ARG A 66 20.70 -18.32 -2.40
N ALA A 67 19.73 -17.77 -3.13
CA ALA A 67 18.36 -17.67 -2.66
C ALA A 67 17.70 -19.05 -2.57
N ILE A 68 17.92 -19.93 -3.54
CA ILE A 68 17.43 -21.32 -3.53
C ILE A 68 18.00 -22.08 -2.32
N GLU A 69 19.30 -21.95 -2.05
CA GLU A 69 19.96 -22.63 -0.93
C GLU A 69 19.45 -22.14 0.44
N SER A 70 19.25 -20.83 0.54
CA SER A 70 18.90 -20.17 1.81
C SER A 70 17.40 -20.19 2.14
N LEU A 71 16.50 -20.34 1.14
CA LEU A 71 15.05 -20.30 1.34
C LEU A 71 14.46 -21.72 1.35
N PRO A 72 13.96 -22.21 2.50
CA PRO A 72 13.38 -23.55 2.63
C PRO A 72 12.20 -23.79 1.69
N GLU A 73 11.39 -22.76 1.43
CA GLU A 73 10.24 -22.84 0.52
C GLU A 73 10.64 -23.16 -0.94
N LEU A 74 11.86 -22.79 -1.36
CA LEU A 74 12.35 -23.04 -2.71
C LEU A 74 12.99 -24.42 -2.85
N ARG A 75 13.33 -25.10 -1.74
CA ARG A 75 13.99 -26.41 -1.76
C ARG A 75 13.12 -27.54 -2.33
N LYS A 76 11.80 -27.36 -2.35
CA LYS A 76 10.85 -28.32 -2.93
C LYS A 76 10.68 -28.16 -4.44
N LEU A 77 11.21 -27.10 -5.04
CA LEU A 77 11.17 -26.92 -6.50
C LEU A 77 12.09 -27.97 -7.14
N ASN A 78 11.58 -28.66 -8.16
CA ASN A 78 12.36 -29.64 -8.90
C ASN A 78 13.34 -28.92 -9.82
N ILE A 79 14.47 -28.52 -9.25
CA ILE A 79 15.54 -27.79 -9.94
C ILE A 79 16.56 -28.76 -10.58
N SER A 80 16.46 -30.05 -10.26
CA SER A 80 17.38 -31.08 -10.76
C SER A 80 17.19 -31.45 -12.22
N THR A 81 16.12 -30.98 -12.89
CA THR A 81 15.99 -31.22 -14.33
C THR A 81 17.07 -30.44 -15.09
N PRO A 82 17.77 -31.06 -16.07
CA PRO A 82 18.86 -30.40 -16.79
C PRO A 82 18.45 -29.06 -17.41
N LEU A 83 17.22 -28.99 -17.91
CA LEU A 83 16.66 -27.79 -18.52
C LEU A 83 16.46 -26.64 -17.50
N MET A 84 16.02 -26.96 -16.29
CA MET A 84 15.83 -25.98 -15.22
C MET A 84 17.18 -25.47 -14.67
N ALA A 85 18.14 -26.38 -14.51
CA ALA A 85 19.51 -26.01 -14.13
C ALA A 85 20.15 -25.07 -15.16
N ALA A 86 20.05 -25.39 -16.45
CA ALA A 86 20.52 -24.54 -17.54
C ALA A 86 19.83 -23.17 -17.55
N THR A 87 18.52 -23.13 -17.29
CA THR A 87 17.75 -21.88 -17.18
C THR A 87 18.26 -20.99 -16.05
N ILE A 88 18.53 -21.56 -14.88
CA ILE A 88 19.06 -20.80 -13.73
C ILE A 88 20.45 -20.25 -14.02
N GLU A 89 21.34 -21.07 -14.58
CA GLU A 89 22.69 -20.62 -14.93
C GLU A 89 22.65 -19.47 -15.95
N MET A 90 21.84 -19.61 -17.00
CA MET A 90 21.66 -18.55 -18.00
C MET A 90 21.05 -17.29 -17.38
N ALA A 91 20.03 -17.42 -16.55
CA ALA A 91 19.41 -16.30 -15.86
C ALA A 91 20.41 -15.54 -14.96
N GLN A 92 21.33 -16.24 -14.28
CA GLN A 92 22.37 -15.60 -13.46
C GLN A 92 23.35 -14.78 -14.30
N ARG A 93 23.67 -15.23 -15.51
CA ARG A 93 24.57 -14.51 -16.43
C ARG A 93 23.95 -13.25 -17.01
N LEU A 94 22.62 -13.16 -17.03
CA LEU A 94 21.91 -11.95 -17.46
C LEU A 94 21.95 -10.83 -16.41
N ASP A 95 22.49 -11.05 -15.19
CA ASP A 95 22.44 -10.07 -14.11
C ASP A 95 22.94 -8.68 -14.52
N GLY A 96 22.07 -7.67 -14.34
CA GLY A 96 22.43 -6.28 -14.57
C GLY A 96 22.53 -5.86 -16.05
N LEU A 97 22.35 -6.77 -17.01
CA LEU A 97 22.29 -6.39 -18.42
C LEU A 97 21.03 -5.51 -18.67
N PRO A 98 21.12 -4.48 -19.51
CA PRO A 98 19.95 -3.71 -19.94
C PRO A 98 18.94 -4.61 -20.67
N ARG A 99 17.68 -4.57 -20.26
CA ARG A 99 16.59 -5.32 -20.89
C ARG A 99 15.81 -4.46 -21.88
N HIS A 100 15.36 -3.29 -21.42
CA HIS A 100 14.62 -2.32 -22.23
C HIS A 100 14.65 -0.93 -21.59
N LEU A 101 14.37 0.09 -22.39
CA LEU A 101 14.16 1.45 -21.89
C LEU A 101 12.68 1.61 -21.53
N ALA A 102 12.44 2.01 -20.28
CA ALA A 102 11.12 2.38 -19.78
C ALA A 102 11.07 3.89 -19.55
N MET A 103 9.87 4.46 -19.55
CA MET A 103 9.68 5.85 -19.11
C MET A 103 9.92 5.95 -17.60
N HIS A 104 10.73 6.92 -17.16
CA HIS A 104 10.88 7.25 -15.75
C HIS A 104 9.54 7.74 -15.20
N PRO A 105 9.05 7.20 -14.07
CA PRO A 105 7.69 7.45 -13.61
C PRO A 105 7.41 8.90 -13.21
N CYS A 106 8.45 9.70 -12.92
CA CYS A 106 8.29 11.06 -12.40
C CYS A 106 9.09 12.13 -13.17
N ALA A 107 10.12 11.75 -13.91
CA ALA A 107 11.13 12.73 -14.31
C ALA A 107 10.77 13.31 -15.68
N ILE A 108 10.74 14.64 -15.72
CA ILE A 108 10.52 15.44 -16.91
C ILE A 108 11.74 16.33 -17.08
N VAL A 109 12.20 16.48 -18.32
CA VAL A 109 13.29 17.37 -18.68
C VAL A 109 12.80 18.53 -19.50
N LEU A 110 13.40 19.68 -19.24
CA LEU A 110 13.20 20.91 -19.98
C LEU A 110 14.52 21.31 -20.63
N SER A 111 14.42 21.74 -21.88
CA SER A 111 15.52 22.32 -22.64
C SER A 111 15.19 23.77 -22.99
N ASP A 112 16.17 24.65 -22.91
CA ASP A 112 16.11 26.04 -23.37
C ASP A 112 16.10 26.13 -24.92
N GLY A 113 16.72 25.15 -25.60
CA GLY A 113 16.66 24.94 -27.05
C GLY A 113 15.96 23.64 -27.47
N GLY A 114 16.08 23.24 -28.74
CA GLY A 114 15.58 21.95 -29.21
C GLY A 114 16.36 20.77 -28.61
N PHE A 115 15.69 19.65 -28.33
CA PHE A 115 16.37 18.47 -27.78
C PHE A 115 17.33 17.82 -28.76
N LEU A 116 17.03 17.81 -30.07
CA LEU A 116 17.81 17.05 -31.06
C LEU A 116 19.27 17.53 -31.17
N ASP A 117 19.56 18.76 -30.75
CA ASP A 117 20.92 19.31 -30.69
C ASP A 117 21.72 18.82 -29.47
N ARG A 118 21.05 18.25 -28.45
CA ARG A 118 21.65 17.91 -27.14
C ARG A 118 21.43 16.48 -26.68
N ALA A 119 20.29 15.88 -27.01
CA ALA A 119 19.88 14.57 -26.56
C ALA A 119 19.03 13.85 -27.62
N PRO A 120 19.31 12.57 -27.89
CA PRO A 120 18.44 11.77 -28.74
C PRO A 120 17.09 11.52 -28.07
N LEU A 121 16.03 11.60 -28.86
CA LEU A 121 14.65 11.35 -28.44
C LEU A 121 14.12 10.03 -29.01
N MET A 122 13.19 9.42 -28.28
CA MET A 122 12.38 8.29 -28.73
C MET A 122 10.94 8.40 -28.22
N ALA A 123 10.02 7.67 -28.84
CA ALA A 123 8.65 7.58 -28.36
C ALA A 123 8.55 6.60 -27.18
N SER A 124 7.96 7.07 -26.08
CA SER A 124 7.55 6.18 -24.99
C SER A 124 6.31 5.36 -25.38
N ALA A 125 6.05 4.27 -24.67
CA ALA A 125 4.83 3.46 -24.87
C ALA A 125 3.53 4.27 -24.67
N GLY A 126 3.57 5.37 -23.91
CA GLY A 126 2.44 6.28 -23.71
C GLY A 126 2.34 7.40 -24.75
N GLY A 127 3.18 7.39 -25.79
CA GLY A 127 3.21 8.41 -26.85
C GLY A 127 3.91 9.71 -26.48
N TYR A 128 4.56 9.80 -25.31
CA TYR A 128 5.36 10.97 -24.93
C TYR A 128 6.78 10.91 -25.51
N PRO A 129 7.40 12.06 -25.89
CA PRO A 129 8.81 12.11 -26.25
C PRO A 129 9.67 11.82 -25.02
N MET A 130 10.66 10.95 -25.19
CA MET A 130 11.52 10.48 -24.12
C MET A 130 12.98 10.67 -24.50
N VAL A 131 13.77 11.34 -23.66
CA VAL A 131 15.22 11.37 -23.84
C VAL A 131 15.79 9.98 -23.56
N ALA A 132 16.73 9.51 -24.40
CA ALA A 132 17.30 8.17 -24.23
C ALA A 132 18.29 8.07 -23.04
N PHE A 133 18.63 9.20 -22.42
CA PHE A 133 19.46 9.25 -21.22
C PHE A 133 18.66 8.90 -19.97
N ASP A 134 19.34 8.31 -19.00
CA ASP A 134 18.80 8.08 -17.67
C ASP A 134 18.90 9.34 -16.80
N LYS A 135 18.48 9.21 -15.53
CA LYS A 135 18.42 10.33 -14.59
C LYS A 135 19.78 11.02 -14.38
N ASP A 136 20.88 10.26 -14.43
CA ASP A 136 22.21 10.75 -14.11
C ASP A 136 22.82 11.37 -15.38
N GLY A 137 22.64 10.73 -16.54
CA GLY A 137 23.08 11.28 -17.83
C GLY A 137 22.38 12.59 -18.19
N VAL A 138 21.11 12.77 -17.83
CA VAL A 138 20.39 14.05 -18.00
C VAL A 138 21.06 15.18 -17.21
N GLU A 139 21.48 14.90 -15.98
CA GLU A 139 22.13 15.88 -15.10
C GLU A 139 23.55 16.20 -15.60
N GLU A 140 24.29 15.20 -16.09
CA GLU A 140 25.63 15.37 -16.68
C GLU A 140 25.61 16.22 -17.96
N VAL A 141 24.58 16.07 -18.80
CA VAL A 141 24.38 16.90 -20.00
C VAL A 141 23.94 18.32 -19.67
N GLY A 142 23.59 18.60 -18.40
CA GLY A 142 23.19 19.92 -17.93
C GLY A 142 21.75 20.30 -18.29
N LEU A 143 20.87 19.31 -18.51
CA LEU A 143 19.45 19.56 -18.74
C LEU A 143 18.71 19.80 -17.42
N LEU A 144 17.71 20.69 -17.45
CA LEU A 144 16.89 20.96 -16.28
C LEU A 144 15.90 19.82 -16.07
N LYS A 145 16.08 19.07 -14.98
CA LYS A 145 15.20 17.99 -14.57
C LYS A 145 14.19 18.46 -13.50
N LEU A 146 12.94 18.09 -13.70
CA LEU A 146 11.83 18.29 -12.76
C LEU A 146 11.19 16.94 -12.46
N ASP A 147 11.03 16.62 -11.17
CA ASP A 147 10.31 15.44 -10.75
C ASP A 147 8.85 15.79 -10.45
N VAL A 148 7.93 15.28 -11.26
CA VAL A 148 6.48 15.38 -11.06
C VAL A 148 5.96 14.03 -10.59
N LEU A 149 5.72 13.93 -9.28
CA LEU A 149 5.31 12.68 -8.65
C LEU A 149 3.78 12.55 -8.64
N GLY A 150 3.27 11.39 -9.08
CA GLY A 150 1.88 11.00 -8.88
C GLY A 150 1.65 10.47 -7.47
N VAL A 151 1.33 11.35 -6.51
CA VAL A 151 1.04 10.96 -5.13
C VAL A 151 -0.44 10.62 -4.97
N ARG A 152 -0.77 9.34 -4.80
CA ARG A 152 -2.17 8.86 -4.67
C ARG A 152 -2.94 9.51 -3.53
N MET A 153 -2.28 9.78 -2.41
CA MET A 153 -2.92 10.46 -1.29
C MET A 153 -3.40 11.87 -1.67
N GLN A 154 -2.64 12.59 -2.50
CA GLN A 154 -3.08 13.92 -2.97
C GLN A 154 -4.35 13.81 -3.84
N SER A 155 -4.43 12.80 -4.70
CA SER A 155 -5.66 12.51 -5.44
C SER A 155 -6.83 12.11 -4.52
N THR A 156 -6.54 11.35 -3.46
CA THR A 156 -7.51 10.96 -2.42
C THR A 156 -8.04 12.19 -1.66
N ILE A 157 -7.16 13.08 -1.21
CA ILE A 157 -7.51 14.33 -0.53
C ILE A 157 -8.34 15.21 -1.47
N ALA A 158 -7.89 15.41 -2.71
CA ALA A 158 -8.61 16.21 -3.70
C ALA A 158 -10.00 15.64 -4.02
N TYR A 159 -10.13 14.31 -4.09
CA TYR A 159 -11.41 13.64 -4.22
C TYR A 159 -12.30 13.88 -3.01
N THR A 160 -11.75 13.68 -1.82
CA THR A 160 -12.45 13.82 -0.54
C THR A 160 -13.04 15.22 -0.39
N VAL A 161 -12.25 16.27 -0.66
CA VAL A 161 -12.72 17.67 -0.57
C VAL A 161 -13.86 17.94 -1.55
N LYS A 162 -13.77 17.44 -2.80
CA LYS A 162 -14.86 17.57 -3.78
C LYS A 162 -16.11 16.82 -3.37
N GLU A 163 -15.95 15.65 -2.76
CA GLU A 163 -17.07 14.83 -2.31
C GLU A 163 -17.75 15.45 -1.08
N ILE A 164 -16.98 16.08 -0.18
CA ILE A 164 -17.52 16.87 0.93
C ILE A 164 -18.33 18.05 0.41
N GLU A 165 -17.80 18.80 -0.56
CA GLU A 165 -18.55 19.90 -1.20
C GLU A 165 -19.84 19.41 -1.86
N ARG A 166 -19.82 18.22 -2.48
CA ARG A 166 -21.01 17.62 -3.10
C ARG A 166 -22.08 17.26 -2.07
N VAL A 167 -21.69 16.58 -0.98
CA VAL A 167 -22.61 15.96 -0.01
C VAL A 167 -23.02 16.92 1.11
N HIS A 168 -22.06 17.62 1.70
CA HIS A 168 -22.28 18.52 2.84
C HIS A 168 -22.49 19.97 2.41
N LYS A 169 -22.24 20.32 1.13
CA LYS A 169 -22.30 21.69 0.62
C LYS A 169 -21.32 22.64 1.33
N GLU A 170 -20.26 22.07 1.89
CA GLU A 170 -19.19 22.80 2.57
C GLU A 170 -17.92 22.81 1.71
N LYS A 171 -17.32 23.98 1.53
CA LYS A 171 -16.06 24.13 0.82
C LYS A 171 -14.91 24.22 1.82
N ILE A 172 -14.08 23.19 1.85
CA ILE A 172 -12.94 23.10 2.77
C ILE A 172 -11.67 23.49 2.02
N GLU A 173 -10.95 24.49 2.56
CA GLU A 173 -9.58 24.79 2.15
C GLU A 173 -8.61 23.99 3.03
N ILE A 174 -8.16 22.85 2.52
CA ILE A 174 -7.38 21.86 3.28
C ILE A 174 -6.04 22.40 3.81
N ASP A 175 -5.46 23.40 3.16
CA ASP A 175 -4.20 24.02 3.55
C ASP A 175 -4.34 25.01 4.72
N LEU A 176 -5.58 25.41 5.05
CA LEU A 176 -5.89 26.31 6.17
C LEU A 176 -6.39 25.58 7.43
N VAL A 177 -6.45 24.24 7.39
CA VAL A 177 -6.89 23.44 8.53
C VAL A 177 -5.92 23.63 9.72
N PRO A 178 -6.42 23.96 10.94
CA PRO A 178 -5.57 24.09 12.12
C PRO A 178 -4.81 22.79 12.43
N LEU A 179 -3.55 22.91 12.84
CA LEU A 179 -2.66 21.77 13.11
C LEU A 179 -2.70 21.28 14.57
N ASP A 180 -3.64 21.76 15.36
CA ASP A 180 -3.78 21.53 16.80
C ASP A 180 -5.13 20.89 17.19
N ASP A 181 -5.89 20.39 16.21
CA ASP A 181 -7.15 19.68 16.49
C ASP A 181 -6.93 18.39 17.31
N LEU A 182 -7.42 18.42 18.56
CA LEU A 182 -7.30 17.31 19.50
C LEU A 182 -7.97 16.03 18.99
N ALA A 183 -9.13 16.17 18.34
CA ALA A 183 -9.89 15.02 17.85
C ALA A 183 -9.13 14.23 16.78
N THR A 184 -8.33 14.93 15.95
CA THR A 184 -7.44 14.32 14.96
C THR A 184 -6.29 13.56 15.64
N TYR A 185 -5.66 14.14 16.66
CA TYR A 185 -4.61 13.45 17.42
C TYR A 185 -5.15 12.24 18.18
N GLU A 186 -6.36 12.31 18.75
CA GLU A 186 -7.01 11.16 19.38
C GLU A 186 -7.20 9.98 18.41
N LEU A 187 -7.57 10.26 17.15
CA LEU A 187 -7.67 9.25 16.10
C LEU A 187 -6.30 8.62 15.82
N ILE A 188 -5.25 9.42 15.66
CA ILE A 188 -3.89 8.93 15.42
C ILE A 188 -3.42 8.07 16.59
N GLN A 189 -3.56 8.58 17.82
CA GLN A 189 -3.22 7.89 19.07
C GLN A 189 -4.04 6.60 19.27
N SER A 190 -5.23 6.49 18.66
CA SER A 190 -6.02 5.26 18.67
C SER A 190 -5.43 4.13 17.83
N THR A 191 -4.39 4.40 17.03
CA THR A 191 -3.75 3.48 16.06
C THR A 191 -4.67 3.03 14.92
N ARG A 192 -5.87 3.61 14.80
CA ARG A 192 -6.81 3.41 13.68
C ARG A 192 -6.39 4.23 12.47
N THR A 193 -5.17 4.01 12.00
CA THR A 193 -4.52 4.81 10.95
C THR A 193 -4.58 4.17 9.57
N LEU A 194 -5.42 3.14 9.37
CA LEU A 194 -5.65 2.53 8.05
C LEU A 194 -6.08 3.60 7.04
N GLY A 195 -5.39 3.65 5.89
CA GLY A 195 -5.61 4.65 4.85
C GLY A 195 -4.98 6.03 5.13
N ILE A 196 -4.39 6.27 6.31
CA ILE A 196 -3.70 7.53 6.62
C ILE A 196 -2.26 7.48 6.08
N PHE A 197 -1.86 8.54 5.38
CA PHE A 197 -0.57 8.58 4.69
C PHE A 197 0.62 8.43 5.65
N GLN A 198 1.63 7.65 5.27
CA GLN A 198 2.87 7.34 6.00
C GLN A 198 2.74 6.57 7.33
N VAL A 199 1.59 6.63 8.01
CA VAL A 199 1.40 6.03 9.36
C VAL A 199 0.48 4.81 9.38
N GLU A 200 0.14 4.24 8.21
CA GLU A 200 -0.76 3.09 8.11
C GLU A 200 -0.07 1.72 8.28
N SER A 201 1.25 1.62 8.06
CA SER A 201 1.96 0.33 8.09
C SER A 201 1.94 -0.33 9.47
N PRO A 202 1.98 -1.67 9.59
CA PRO A 202 1.88 -2.35 10.88
C PRO A 202 2.89 -1.85 11.92
N GLY A 203 4.15 -1.68 11.52
CA GLY A 203 5.18 -1.18 12.44
C GLY A 203 5.05 0.31 12.74
N GLN A 204 4.53 1.12 11.80
CA GLN A 204 4.18 2.52 12.09
C GLN A 204 3.03 2.61 13.09
N ARG A 205 1.97 1.80 12.94
CA ARG A 205 0.90 1.72 13.94
C ARG A 205 1.42 1.33 15.32
N GLU A 206 2.37 0.40 15.36
CA GLU A 206 3.03 0.04 16.62
C GLU A 206 3.84 1.23 17.19
N LEU A 207 4.58 1.98 16.36
CA LEU A 207 5.33 3.15 16.80
C LEU A 207 4.40 4.27 17.28
N VAL A 208 3.36 4.61 16.51
CA VAL A 208 2.33 5.58 16.89
C VAL A 208 1.68 5.19 18.21
N GLY A 209 1.38 3.89 18.41
CA GLY A 209 0.83 3.38 19.66
C GLY A 209 1.79 3.44 20.87
N LYS A 210 3.10 3.59 20.64
CA LYS A 210 4.13 3.84 21.66
C LYS A 210 4.35 5.32 21.90
N LEU A 211 4.50 6.10 20.82
CA LEU A 211 4.80 7.52 20.88
C LEU A 211 3.60 8.34 21.36
N ALA A 212 2.40 7.95 20.97
CA ALA A 212 1.15 8.69 21.17
C ALA A 212 1.29 10.17 20.76
N PRO A 213 1.47 10.47 19.46
CA PRO A 213 1.71 11.83 18.97
C PRO A 213 0.63 12.81 19.44
N SER A 214 1.05 13.98 19.93
CA SER A 214 0.16 14.99 20.53
C SER A 214 0.14 16.33 19.78
N ASN A 215 1.11 16.54 18.88
CA ASN A 215 1.30 17.78 18.15
C ASN A 215 1.98 17.50 16.79
N PHE A 216 2.10 18.52 15.95
CA PHE A 216 2.62 18.38 14.58
C PHE A 216 4.10 17.96 14.55
N THR A 217 4.89 18.43 15.52
CA THR A 217 6.31 18.06 15.63
C THR A 217 6.47 16.58 15.96
N ASP A 218 5.57 16.01 16.79
CA ASP A 218 5.59 14.57 17.09
C ASP A 218 5.37 13.72 15.83
N LEU A 219 4.50 14.16 14.90
CA LEU A 219 4.30 13.48 13.62
C LEU A 219 5.53 13.56 12.71
N ILE A 220 6.21 14.70 12.70
CA ILE A 220 7.47 14.87 11.97
C ILE A 220 8.52 13.88 12.50
N ILE A 221 8.62 13.74 13.82
CA ILE A 221 9.56 12.82 14.46
C ILE A 221 9.18 11.36 14.19
N ASP A 222 7.90 11.00 14.29
CA ASP A 222 7.38 9.64 14.04
C ASP A 222 7.78 9.11 12.65
N ILE A 223 7.50 9.91 11.61
CA ILE A 223 7.83 9.59 10.20
C ILE A 223 9.35 9.48 9.97
N SER A 224 10.13 10.18 10.79
CA SER A 224 11.60 10.20 10.70
C SER A 224 12.23 8.99 11.39
N LEU A 225 11.65 8.54 12.51
CA LEU A 225 12.19 7.45 13.32
C LEU A 225 11.92 6.07 12.75
N PHE A 226 10.79 5.83 12.08
CA PHE A 226 10.43 4.49 11.59
C PHE A 226 11.14 4.13 10.28
N ARG A 227 12.45 3.88 10.35
CA ARG A 227 13.30 3.58 9.19
C ARG A 227 14.33 2.49 9.49
N PRO A 228 14.85 1.76 8.48
CA PRO A 228 15.81 0.69 8.69
C PRO A 228 17.09 1.11 9.43
N GLY A 229 17.54 2.36 9.29
CA GLY A 229 18.71 2.90 9.99
C GLY A 229 18.45 3.12 11.49
N PRO A 230 17.56 4.05 11.86
CA PRO A 230 17.19 4.34 13.25
C PRO A 230 16.71 3.13 14.07
N VAL A 231 16.00 2.19 13.42
CA VAL A 231 15.57 0.94 14.06
C VAL A 231 16.76 0.02 14.37
N LYS A 232 17.83 0.02 13.55
CA LYS A 232 19.05 -0.77 13.80
C LYS A 232 19.90 -0.18 14.92
N SER A 233 19.96 1.15 15.04
CA SER A 233 20.70 1.87 16.08
C SER A 233 19.93 2.04 17.40
N ASP A 234 18.70 1.53 17.50
CA ASP A 234 17.82 1.60 18.69
C ASP A 234 17.62 3.02 19.24
N MET A 235 17.57 4.04 18.38
CA MET A 235 17.34 5.44 18.81
C MET A 235 15.92 5.71 19.29
N ILE A 236 14.98 4.86 18.85
CA ILE A 236 13.57 4.96 19.20
C ILE A 236 13.37 4.75 20.70
N THR A 237 14.08 3.78 21.30
CA THR A 237 13.87 3.42 22.71
C THR A 237 14.28 4.53 23.68
N PRO A 238 15.48 5.16 23.57
CA PRO A 238 15.85 6.32 24.37
C PRO A 238 14.88 7.48 24.22
N PHE A 239 14.51 7.83 22.98
CA PHE A 239 13.56 8.91 22.71
C PHE A 239 12.21 8.67 23.41
N LEU A 240 11.62 7.48 23.23
CA LEU A 240 10.35 7.12 23.88
C LEU A 240 10.44 7.12 25.40
N LYS A 241 11.54 6.62 25.98
CA LYS A 241 11.74 6.62 27.43
C LYS A 241 11.82 8.03 27.99
N ALA A 242 12.55 8.92 27.31
CA ALA A 242 12.66 10.32 27.70
C ALA A 242 11.30 11.03 27.60
N ARG A 243 10.60 10.83 26.47
CA ARG A 243 9.29 11.42 26.21
C ARG A 243 8.23 11.04 27.24
N HIS A 244 8.23 9.78 27.70
CA HIS A 244 7.32 9.29 28.73
C HIS A 244 7.79 9.53 30.17
N GLY A 245 8.93 10.22 30.35
CA GLY A 245 9.49 10.52 31.67
C GLY A 245 10.06 9.30 32.40
N TRP A 246 10.30 8.19 31.71
CA TRP A 246 10.95 7.00 32.28
C TRP A 246 12.47 7.13 32.37
N ALA A 247 13.05 8.07 31.63
CA ALA A 247 14.44 8.48 31.69
C ALA A 247 14.53 10.01 31.49
N PRO A 248 15.57 10.69 31.98
CA PRO A 248 15.80 12.09 31.65
C PRO A 248 16.22 12.23 30.18
N ALA A 249 15.86 13.35 29.54
CA ALA A 249 16.38 13.73 28.23
C ALA A 249 17.91 13.89 28.32
N GLN A 250 18.64 13.24 27.42
CA GLN A 250 20.10 13.29 27.39
C GLN A 250 20.56 14.51 26.60
N ILE A 251 20.66 15.66 27.28
CA ILE A 251 21.25 16.87 26.72
C ILE A 251 22.74 16.88 27.03
N ILE A 252 23.57 16.64 26.01
CA ILE A 252 25.03 16.48 26.15
C ILE A 252 25.70 17.77 26.63
N HIS A 253 25.21 18.93 26.18
CA HIS A 253 25.74 20.24 26.58
C HIS A 253 24.63 21.32 26.59
N PRO A 254 24.65 22.31 27.51
CA PRO A 254 23.66 23.39 27.57
C PRO A 254 23.45 24.15 26.27
N ASP A 255 24.52 24.50 25.54
CA ASP A 255 24.44 25.16 24.23
C ASP A 255 23.65 24.38 23.17
N LEU A 256 23.48 23.06 23.34
CA LEU A 256 22.72 22.21 22.42
C LEU A 256 21.27 22.02 22.84
N TYR A 257 20.86 22.60 23.98
CA TYR A 257 19.52 22.44 24.51
C TYR A 257 18.45 22.86 23.49
N GLU A 258 18.56 24.05 22.91
CA GLU A 258 17.57 24.55 21.95
C GLU A 258 17.46 23.67 20.69
N ILE A 259 18.58 23.06 20.28
CA ILE A 259 18.65 22.20 19.08
C ILE A 259 17.99 20.84 19.35
N LEU A 260 18.17 20.30 20.55
CA LEU A 260 17.79 18.93 20.91
C LEU A 260 16.53 18.83 21.77
N ALA A 261 16.00 19.95 22.29
CA ALA A 261 14.82 19.96 23.16
C ALA A 261 13.61 19.31 22.47
N SER A 262 13.38 19.64 21.20
CA SER A 262 12.25 19.08 20.43
C SER A 262 12.32 17.57 20.21
N THR A 263 13.50 16.95 20.37
CA THR A 263 13.74 15.52 20.16
C THR A 263 14.27 14.83 21.42
N GLU A 264 14.05 15.43 22.60
CA GLU A 264 14.40 14.87 23.91
C GLU A 264 15.89 14.45 24.03
N GLY A 265 16.80 15.18 23.36
CA GLY A 265 18.24 14.88 23.36
C GLY A 265 18.73 13.98 22.21
N VAL A 266 17.83 13.37 21.44
CA VAL A 266 18.21 12.44 20.35
C VAL A 266 18.39 13.21 19.04
N VAL A 267 19.52 12.99 18.35
CA VAL A 267 19.78 13.62 17.04
C VAL A 267 19.08 12.83 15.94
N VAL A 268 18.05 13.44 15.33
CA VAL A 268 17.22 12.82 14.28
C VAL A 268 17.39 13.51 12.93
N PHE A 269 17.60 14.83 12.92
CA PHE A 269 17.55 15.64 11.71
C PHE A 269 18.91 16.13 11.19
N HIS A 270 19.04 16.27 9.87
CA HIS A 270 20.21 16.88 9.23
C HIS A 270 20.43 18.30 9.74
N GLU A 271 19.35 19.04 9.92
CA GLU A 271 19.34 20.41 10.40
C GLU A 271 19.89 20.50 11.84
N GLN A 272 19.65 19.48 12.68
CA GLN A 272 20.26 19.41 14.01
C GLN A 272 21.77 19.22 13.92
N VAL A 273 22.25 18.35 13.03
CA VAL A 273 23.70 18.17 12.80
C VAL A 273 24.36 19.44 12.31
N ILE A 274 23.75 20.14 11.36
CA ILE A 274 24.25 21.42 10.85
C ILE A 274 24.34 22.44 11.98
N GLN A 275 23.30 22.54 12.82
CA GLN A 275 23.28 23.44 13.97
C GLN A 275 24.30 23.05 15.05
N ILE A 276 24.50 21.76 15.32
CA ILE A 276 25.51 21.27 16.28
C ILE A 276 26.91 21.65 15.80
N ILE A 277 27.25 21.36 14.54
CA ILE A 277 28.57 21.69 13.97
C ILE A 277 28.79 23.21 14.00
N ALA A 278 27.83 23.99 13.51
CA ALA A 278 27.93 25.45 13.50
C ALA A 278 28.08 26.03 14.91
N THR A 279 27.26 25.56 15.86
CA THR A 279 27.32 26.01 17.24
C THR A 279 28.65 25.64 17.87
N MET A 280 29.12 24.40 17.75
CA MET A 280 30.33 23.96 18.45
C MET A 280 31.64 24.48 17.84
N THR A 281 31.66 24.79 16.54
CA THR A 281 32.89 25.20 15.83
C THR A 281 32.89 26.69 15.44
N GLY A 282 31.75 27.37 15.54
CA GLY A 282 31.61 28.79 15.18
C GLY A 282 31.55 29.06 13.66
N VAL A 283 31.43 28.02 12.83
CA VAL A 283 31.33 28.19 11.36
C VAL A 283 29.92 28.57 10.92
N SER A 284 29.81 29.05 9.67
CA SER A 284 28.52 29.30 9.04
C SER A 284 27.70 28.02 8.82
N LEU A 285 26.37 28.16 8.75
CA LEU A 285 25.48 27.03 8.43
C LEU A 285 25.77 26.40 7.06
N ALA A 286 26.21 27.19 6.09
CA ALA A 286 26.59 26.69 4.77
C ALA A 286 27.81 25.76 4.85
N THR A 287 28.86 26.21 5.54
CA THR A 287 30.06 25.41 5.80
C THR A 287 29.73 24.16 6.61
N ALA A 288 28.82 24.27 7.59
CA ALA A 288 28.37 23.10 8.36
C ALA A 288 27.62 22.07 7.51
N ASP A 289 26.81 22.47 6.52
CA ASP A 289 26.19 21.52 5.58
C ASP A 289 27.22 20.84 4.66
N GLU A 290 28.25 21.55 4.22
CA GLU A 290 29.37 20.93 3.48
C GLU A 290 30.02 19.83 4.32
N LYS A 291 30.33 20.10 5.59
CA LYS A 291 30.88 19.10 6.51
C LYS A 291 29.91 17.94 6.73
N ARG A 292 28.62 18.20 6.87
CA ARG A 292 27.58 17.16 6.98
C ARG A 292 27.54 16.27 5.74
N ARG A 293 27.70 16.82 4.52
CA ARG A 293 27.77 16.03 3.28
C ARG A 293 28.98 15.11 3.28
N SER A 294 30.14 15.59 3.74
CA SER A 294 31.36 14.78 3.87
C SER A 294 31.25 13.65 4.90
N LEU A 295 30.25 13.65 5.80
CA LEU A 295 30.03 12.52 6.71
C LEU A 295 29.48 11.27 5.99
N GLY A 296 29.05 11.37 4.73
CA GLY A 296 28.42 10.27 3.99
C GLY A 296 29.33 9.08 3.69
N ASP A 297 30.65 9.29 3.65
CA ASP A 297 31.65 8.26 3.41
C ASP A 297 32.69 8.19 4.55
N ARG A 298 33.47 7.10 4.60
CA ARG A 298 34.41 6.87 5.70
C ARG A 298 35.60 7.83 5.67
N ASP A 299 36.07 8.18 4.48
CA ASP A 299 37.23 9.04 4.32
C ASP A 299 36.89 10.48 4.67
N GLY A 300 35.72 10.96 4.25
CA GLY A 300 35.20 12.28 4.63
C GLY A 300 34.87 12.36 6.12
N GLN A 301 34.37 11.28 6.75
CA GLN A 301 34.23 11.24 8.21
C GLN A 301 35.56 11.50 8.93
N GLN A 302 36.66 10.90 8.48
CA GLN A 302 37.97 11.11 9.11
C GLN A 302 38.44 12.56 8.91
N GLN A 303 38.31 13.11 7.70
CA GLN A 303 38.68 14.50 7.43
C GLN A 303 37.89 15.50 8.27
N VAL A 304 36.59 15.26 8.45
CA VAL A 304 35.75 16.10 9.31
C VAL A 304 36.12 15.91 10.78
N CYS A 305 36.50 14.70 11.21
CA CYS A 305 36.98 14.43 12.58
C CYS A 305 38.20 15.28 12.92
N ASP A 306 39.22 15.21 12.05
CA ASP A 306 40.52 15.87 12.24
C ASP A 306 40.37 17.40 12.30
N TRP A 307 39.35 17.92 11.64
CA TRP A 307 38.98 19.33 11.67
C TRP A 307 38.08 19.70 12.87
N PHE A 308 37.10 18.88 13.22
CA PHE A 308 36.07 19.18 14.22
C PHE A 308 36.66 19.27 15.64
N PHE A 309 37.58 18.37 16.00
CA PHE A 309 38.18 18.34 17.33
C PHE A 309 38.95 19.63 17.67
N PRO A 310 39.91 20.10 16.84
CA PRO A 310 40.56 21.39 17.08
C PRO A 310 39.59 22.58 17.09
N ALA A 311 38.62 22.59 16.18
CA ALA A 311 37.68 23.70 16.06
C ALA A 311 36.76 23.82 17.29
N ALA A 312 36.24 22.68 17.80
CA ALA A 312 35.42 22.66 19.01
C ALA A 312 36.24 22.97 20.26
N THR A 313 37.49 22.49 20.34
CA THR A 313 38.40 22.82 21.46
C THR A 313 38.70 24.32 21.50
N ALA A 314 38.90 24.96 20.33
CA ALA A 314 39.13 26.40 20.24
C ALA A 314 37.93 27.24 20.72
N LYS A 315 36.71 26.71 20.66
CA LYS A 315 35.50 27.34 21.21
C LYS A 315 35.31 27.10 22.72
N GLY A 316 36.12 26.23 23.33
CA GLY A 316 36.15 26.00 24.78
C GLY A 316 35.37 24.77 25.25
N TYR A 317 35.01 23.83 24.36
CA TYR A 317 34.40 22.56 24.78
C TYR A 317 35.43 21.58 25.32
N GLU A 318 35.06 20.85 26.38
CA GLU A 318 35.88 19.77 26.93
C GLU A 318 35.98 18.58 25.98
N LEU A 319 37.13 17.92 25.94
CA LEU A 319 37.39 16.77 25.09
C LEU A 319 36.36 15.64 25.27
N ALA A 320 35.90 15.38 26.49
CA ALA A 320 34.88 14.36 26.76
C ALA A 320 33.57 14.63 26.01
N ILE A 321 33.13 15.89 26.00
CA ILE A 321 31.91 16.35 25.33
C ILE A 321 32.07 16.27 23.81
N ILE A 322 33.25 16.68 23.31
CA ILE A 322 33.58 16.59 21.88
C ILE A 322 33.55 15.12 21.41
N HIS A 323 34.11 14.20 22.19
CA HIS A 323 34.08 12.77 21.89
C HIS A 323 32.66 12.22 21.81
N GLU A 324 31.83 12.50 22.81
CA GLU A 324 30.44 12.03 22.84
C GLU A 324 29.64 12.55 21.64
N ILE A 325 29.76 13.84 21.33
CA ILE A 325 29.06 14.44 20.19
C ILE A 325 29.58 13.89 18.87
N TRP A 326 30.90 13.70 18.75
CA TRP A 326 31.48 13.12 17.55
C TRP A 326 30.98 11.69 17.30
N ASP A 327 30.83 10.88 18.35
CA ASP A 327 30.25 9.54 18.23
C ASP A 327 28.81 9.58 17.73
N VAL A 328 28.01 10.54 18.19
CA VAL A 328 26.66 10.79 17.67
C VAL A 328 26.70 11.21 16.19
N LEU A 329 27.54 12.17 15.81
CA LEU A 329 27.67 12.66 14.43
C LEU A 329 28.12 11.54 13.46
N ARG A 330 29.07 10.71 13.90
CA ARG A 330 29.60 9.58 13.13
C ARG A 330 28.55 8.50 12.92
N ALA A 331 27.79 8.17 13.97
CA ALA A 331 26.69 7.22 13.86
C ALA A 331 25.60 7.76 12.90
N PHE A 332 25.30 9.06 13.00
CA PHE A 332 24.24 9.74 12.25
C PHE A 332 24.40 9.69 10.73
N ALA A 333 25.64 9.68 10.22
CA ALA A 333 25.95 9.56 8.79
C ALA A 333 25.16 8.45 8.07
N SER A 334 24.82 7.37 8.78
CA SER A 334 24.14 6.22 8.20
C SER A 334 22.61 6.32 8.19
N PHE A 335 22.01 7.29 8.90
CA PHE A 335 20.56 7.27 9.16
C PHE A 335 19.87 8.64 9.31
N GLY A 336 20.60 9.74 9.22
CA GLY A 336 20.03 11.09 9.31
C GLY A 336 18.90 11.37 8.32
N PHE A 337 18.00 12.29 8.70
CA PHE A 337 16.88 12.65 7.85
C PHE A 337 16.67 14.16 7.73
N CYS A 338 16.20 14.64 6.57
CA CYS A 338 15.92 16.05 6.36
C CYS A 338 14.57 16.43 7.00
N LYS A 339 14.60 17.36 7.96
CA LYS A 339 13.41 17.85 8.68
C LYS A 339 12.43 18.55 7.75
N ALA A 340 12.91 19.35 6.79
CA ALA A 340 12.03 20.02 5.84
C ALA A 340 11.22 19.01 5.00
N HIS A 341 11.89 17.94 4.53
CA HIS A 341 11.21 16.85 3.82
C HIS A 341 10.25 16.09 4.74
N ALA A 342 10.64 15.80 5.99
CA ALA A 342 9.77 15.19 6.98
C ALA A 342 8.49 16.02 7.24
N ALA A 343 8.63 17.34 7.41
CA ALA A 343 7.52 18.26 7.62
C ALA A 343 6.57 18.32 6.43
N ALA A 344 7.11 18.34 5.20
CA ALA A 344 6.30 18.32 3.99
C ALA A 344 5.47 17.03 3.84
N PHE A 345 5.95 15.89 4.38
CA PHE A 345 5.20 14.63 4.40
C PHE A 345 4.26 14.51 5.61
N ALA A 346 4.61 15.12 6.76
CA ALA A 346 3.74 15.19 7.93
C ALA A 346 2.45 15.96 7.65
N MET A 347 2.49 16.96 6.75
CA MET A 347 1.31 17.73 6.36
C MET A 347 0.19 16.86 5.75
N PRO A 348 0.40 16.11 4.64
CA PRO A 348 -0.63 15.21 4.10
C PRO A 348 -0.97 14.05 5.06
N THR A 349 -0.05 13.64 5.95
CA THR A 349 -0.38 12.69 7.04
C THR A 349 -1.41 13.29 8.00
N TYR A 350 -1.21 14.53 8.45
CA TYR A 350 -2.16 15.22 9.31
C TYR A 350 -3.49 15.51 8.59
N GLN A 351 -3.44 16.04 7.37
CA GLN A 351 -4.63 16.33 6.57
C GLN A 351 -5.46 15.07 6.30
N SER A 352 -4.83 13.94 5.98
CA SER A 352 -5.55 12.66 5.80
C SER A 352 -6.15 12.15 7.11
N ALA A 353 -5.47 12.31 8.25
CA ALA A 353 -6.03 11.98 9.56
C ALA A 353 -7.22 12.88 9.92
N TRP A 354 -7.13 14.18 9.67
CA TRP A 354 -8.18 15.15 9.91
C TRP A 354 -9.43 14.83 9.05
N LEU A 355 -9.23 14.58 7.75
CA LEU A 355 -10.33 14.17 6.86
C LEU A 355 -10.95 12.85 7.30
N LYS A 356 -10.15 11.88 7.72
CA LYS A 356 -10.66 10.62 8.26
C LYS A 356 -11.43 10.82 9.55
N ARG A 357 -11.05 11.76 10.41
CA ARG A 357 -11.75 12.02 11.68
C ARG A 357 -13.09 12.71 11.46
N HIS A 358 -13.11 13.76 10.64
CA HIS A 358 -14.27 14.65 10.49
C HIS A 358 -15.20 14.23 9.34
N TYR A 359 -14.67 13.64 8.27
CA TYR A 359 -15.41 13.22 7.08
C TYR A 359 -15.01 11.80 6.64
N PRO A 360 -15.18 10.78 7.51
CA PRO A 360 -14.65 9.45 7.28
C PRO A 360 -15.20 8.79 6.01
N ALA A 361 -16.50 8.98 5.69
CA ALA A 361 -17.11 8.39 4.51
C ALA A 361 -16.51 8.93 3.20
N ALA A 362 -16.35 10.26 3.10
CA ALA A 362 -15.74 10.89 1.93
C ALA A 362 -14.26 10.50 1.80
N PHE A 363 -13.55 10.43 2.92
CA PHE A 363 -12.14 10.03 2.94
C PHE A 363 -11.94 8.58 2.47
N LEU A 364 -12.68 7.64 3.05
CA LEU A 364 -12.57 6.22 2.71
C LEU A 364 -13.05 5.95 1.28
N ALA A 365 -14.08 6.65 0.80
CA ALA A 365 -14.48 6.60 -0.61
C ALA A 365 -13.35 7.08 -1.54
N GLY A 366 -12.61 8.12 -1.15
CA GLY A 366 -11.43 8.59 -1.85
C GLY A 366 -10.29 7.56 -1.88
N VAL A 367 -10.01 6.91 -0.76
CA VAL A 367 -9.01 5.84 -0.63
C VAL A 367 -9.37 4.66 -1.54
N LEU A 368 -10.63 4.22 -1.52
CA LEU A 368 -11.14 3.12 -2.34
C LEU A 368 -11.10 3.45 -3.85
N THR A 369 -11.38 4.70 -4.21
CA THR A 369 -11.34 5.17 -5.61
C THR A 369 -9.92 5.21 -6.17
N HIS A 370 -8.91 5.51 -5.36
CA HIS A 370 -7.51 5.63 -5.79
C HIS A 370 -6.63 4.42 -5.43
N ASP A 371 -7.25 3.25 -5.26
CA ASP A 371 -6.60 1.94 -5.14
C ASP A 371 -5.70 1.65 -6.38
N PRO A 372 -4.55 0.93 -6.26
CA PRO A 372 -4.06 0.15 -5.11
C PRO A 372 -3.49 0.98 -3.95
N GLY A 373 -3.92 0.67 -2.72
CA GLY A 373 -3.31 1.16 -1.47
C GLY A 373 -2.24 0.22 -0.89
N MET A 374 -1.82 0.45 0.37
CA MET A 374 -1.02 -0.53 1.13
C MET A 374 -1.84 -1.79 1.45
N TYR A 375 -3.14 -1.59 1.66
CA TYR A 375 -4.08 -2.61 2.09
C TYR A 375 -5.11 -2.91 0.98
N PRO A 376 -5.60 -4.15 0.89
CA PRO A 376 -6.65 -4.51 -0.06
C PRO A 376 -7.95 -3.77 0.28
N LYS A 377 -8.76 -3.48 -0.75
CA LYS A 377 -10.06 -2.79 -0.62
C LYS A 377 -10.95 -3.39 0.47
N ARG A 378 -10.98 -4.73 0.57
CA ARG A 378 -11.69 -5.49 1.62
C ARG A 378 -11.46 -4.93 3.03
N LEU A 379 -10.20 -4.73 3.42
CA LEU A 379 -9.85 -4.21 4.75
C LEU A 379 -10.27 -2.74 4.93
N ILE A 380 -10.23 -1.93 3.87
CA ILE A 380 -10.69 -0.54 3.92
C ILE A 380 -12.22 -0.47 4.09
N VAL A 381 -12.94 -1.43 3.51
CA VAL A 381 -14.39 -1.59 3.69
C VAL A 381 -14.71 -2.02 5.13
N ASP A 382 -13.90 -2.91 5.72
CA ASP A 382 -14.04 -3.27 7.14
C ASP A 382 -13.74 -2.09 8.09
N GLU A 383 -12.76 -1.24 7.74
CA GLU A 383 -12.51 0.01 8.47
C GLU A 383 -13.76 0.93 8.43
N ALA A 384 -14.40 1.07 7.27
CA ALA A 384 -15.63 1.86 7.13
C ALA A 384 -16.75 1.31 8.02
N ARG A 385 -16.95 -0.02 8.06
CA ARG A 385 -17.93 -0.68 8.95
C ARG A 385 -17.64 -0.40 10.43
N GLN A 386 -16.39 -0.48 10.84
CA GLN A 386 -15.98 -0.20 12.23
C GLN A 386 -16.16 1.27 12.63
N MET A 387 -16.16 2.17 11.66
CA MET A 387 -16.48 3.58 11.84
C MET A 387 -18.00 3.87 11.78
N GLY A 388 -18.83 2.84 11.61
CA GLY A 388 -20.30 2.96 11.58
C GLY A 388 -20.86 3.36 10.21
N ILE A 389 -20.08 3.24 9.14
CA ILE A 389 -20.47 3.64 7.78
C ILE A 389 -21.03 2.43 7.05
N THR A 390 -22.21 2.58 6.48
CA THR A 390 -22.87 1.51 5.73
C THR A 390 -22.30 1.40 4.33
N ILE A 391 -22.07 0.18 3.86
CA ILE A 391 -21.58 -0.07 2.51
C ILE A 391 -22.78 -0.41 1.64
N ALA A 392 -23.18 0.54 0.79
CA ALA A 392 -24.30 0.34 -0.12
C ALA A 392 -23.85 -0.55 -1.30
N PRO A 393 -24.67 -1.56 -1.67
CA PRO A 393 -24.33 -2.49 -2.73
C PRO A 393 -24.21 -1.77 -4.07
N LEU A 394 -23.59 -2.46 -5.03
CA LEU A 394 -23.58 -2.02 -6.41
C LEU A 394 -25.02 -1.88 -6.91
N ASP A 395 -25.30 -0.85 -7.73
CA ASP A 395 -26.62 -0.62 -8.33
C ASP A 395 -26.46 -0.12 -9.76
N ALA A 396 -27.20 -0.70 -10.70
CA ALA A 396 -27.09 -0.38 -12.12
C ALA A 396 -27.42 1.09 -12.44
N ASN A 397 -28.31 1.72 -11.67
CA ASN A 397 -28.78 3.10 -11.86
C ASN A 397 -28.06 4.10 -10.95
N ALA A 398 -27.74 3.73 -9.71
CA ALA A 398 -27.16 4.63 -8.71
C ALA A 398 -25.62 4.61 -8.64
N SER A 399 -24.95 3.48 -8.88
CA SER A 399 -23.49 3.40 -8.74
C SER A 399 -22.74 4.19 -9.81
N ASP A 400 -21.79 5.04 -9.45
CA ASP A 400 -21.01 5.82 -10.41
C ASP A 400 -19.71 5.08 -10.83
N ALA A 401 -18.90 5.70 -11.69
CA ALA A 401 -17.56 5.23 -12.06
C ALA A 401 -16.60 5.15 -10.85
N VAL A 402 -16.88 5.94 -9.80
CA VAL A 402 -16.08 6.11 -8.57
C VAL A 402 -16.95 5.89 -7.33
N TYR A 403 -16.35 5.66 -6.16
CA TYR A 403 -17.08 5.37 -4.92
C TYR A 403 -17.79 6.62 -4.42
N ARG A 404 -19.12 6.60 -4.29
CA ARG A 404 -19.90 7.79 -3.90
C ARG A 404 -20.38 7.72 -2.47
N VAL A 405 -20.41 8.86 -1.82
CA VAL A 405 -21.01 9.01 -0.49
C VAL A 405 -22.50 9.34 -0.62
N GLU A 406 -23.33 8.64 0.12
CA GLU A 406 -24.78 8.82 0.17
C GLU A 406 -25.23 9.12 1.60
N ASP A 407 -26.54 9.39 1.76
CA ASP A 407 -27.20 9.61 3.06
C ASP A 407 -26.49 10.62 3.96
N HIS A 408 -26.04 11.75 3.38
CA HIS A 408 -25.33 12.81 4.07
C HIS A 408 -24.06 12.36 4.83
N GLY A 409 -23.37 11.32 4.33
CA GLY A 409 -22.12 10.84 4.94
C GLY A 409 -22.24 9.52 5.70
N ASN A 410 -23.41 8.90 5.72
CA ASN A 410 -23.64 7.66 6.46
C ASN A 410 -23.39 6.39 5.65
N SER A 411 -23.33 6.49 4.32
CA SER A 411 -23.14 5.35 3.44
C SER A 411 -22.14 5.62 2.31
N ILE A 412 -21.42 4.57 1.90
CA ILE A 412 -20.53 4.58 0.73
C ILE A 412 -21.09 3.57 -0.27
N ARG A 413 -21.45 4.03 -1.47
CA ARG A 413 -21.86 3.19 -2.58
C ARG A 413 -20.67 2.73 -3.40
N ILE A 414 -20.68 1.44 -3.71
CA ILE A 414 -19.62 0.80 -4.50
C ILE A 414 -19.66 1.26 -5.94
N ALA A 415 -18.46 1.52 -6.48
CA ALA A 415 -18.23 1.99 -7.83
C ALA A 415 -18.31 0.85 -8.85
N LEU A 416 -18.76 1.16 -10.07
CA LEU A 416 -18.70 0.25 -11.22
C LEU A 416 -17.27 -0.19 -11.55
N SER A 417 -16.28 0.69 -11.35
CA SER A 417 -14.85 0.39 -11.56
C SER A 417 -14.29 -0.70 -10.65
N THR A 418 -15.06 -1.15 -9.65
CA THR A 418 -14.68 -2.26 -8.76
C THR A 418 -14.82 -3.62 -9.44
N ILE A 419 -15.66 -3.73 -10.47
CA ILE A 419 -15.91 -4.99 -11.17
C ILE A 419 -14.64 -5.44 -11.89
N SER A 420 -14.19 -6.67 -11.60
CA SER A 420 -13.02 -7.24 -12.24
C SER A 420 -13.23 -7.39 -13.75
N GLY A 421 -12.36 -6.73 -14.54
CA GLY A 421 -12.34 -6.84 -16.00
C GLY A 421 -13.19 -5.82 -16.75
N ILE A 422 -13.88 -4.90 -16.06
CA ILE A 422 -14.64 -3.83 -16.72
C ILE A 422 -13.71 -2.75 -17.30
N SER A 423 -14.02 -2.27 -18.51
CA SER A 423 -13.29 -1.18 -19.15
C SER A 423 -13.90 0.21 -18.86
N ASN A 424 -13.09 1.26 -18.94
CA ASN A 424 -13.57 2.65 -18.79
C ASN A 424 -14.63 3.02 -19.84
N SER A 425 -14.55 2.44 -21.04
CA SER A 425 -15.54 2.62 -22.10
C SER A 425 -16.89 1.99 -21.75
N GLU A 426 -16.89 0.79 -21.17
CA GLU A 426 -18.13 0.13 -20.72
C GLU A 426 -18.78 0.90 -19.57
N ILE A 427 -17.99 1.38 -18.60
CA ILE A 427 -18.50 2.22 -17.51
C ILE A 427 -19.17 3.49 -18.06
N ALA A 428 -18.51 4.18 -18.99
CA ALA A 428 -19.04 5.41 -19.58
C ALA A 428 -20.35 5.14 -20.35
N SER A 429 -20.41 4.02 -21.08
CA SER A 429 -21.60 3.58 -21.80
C SER A 429 -22.76 3.26 -20.85
N ILE A 430 -22.50 2.51 -19.77
CA ILE A 430 -23.48 2.20 -18.73
C ILE A 430 -24.05 3.47 -18.09
N ILE A 431 -23.19 4.44 -17.74
CA ILE A 431 -23.64 5.68 -17.10
C ILE A 431 -24.46 6.54 -18.06
N ALA A 432 -24.04 6.63 -19.33
CA ALA A 432 -24.71 7.44 -20.35
C ALA A 432 -26.11 6.91 -20.71
N ALA A 433 -26.32 5.60 -20.60
CA ALA A 433 -27.58 4.93 -20.98
C ALA A 433 -28.60 4.83 -19.82
N ARG A 434 -28.37 5.44 -18.66
CA ARG A 434 -29.31 5.46 -17.53
C ARG A 434 -30.52 6.39 -17.78
N PRO A 435 -31.66 6.17 -17.09
CA PRO A 435 -31.97 5.05 -16.20
C PRO A 435 -32.42 3.79 -16.96
N TYR A 436 -32.24 2.64 -16.32
CA TYR A 436 -32.68 1.32 -16.79
C TYR A 436 -33.95 0.89 -16.06
N ILE A 437 -34.86 0.24 -16.80
CA ILE A 437 -36.15 -0.26 -16.29
C ILE A 437 -36.02 -1.72 -15.82
N ASP A 438 -35.37 -2.56 -16.63
CA ASP A 438 -35.19 -3.98 -16.35
C ASP A 438 -33.84 -4.51 -16.88
N LEU A 439 -33.59 -5.81 -16.72
CA LEU A 439 -32.35 -6.44 -17.18
C LEU A 439 -32.27 -6.48 -18.72
N ALA A 440 -33.39 -6.61 -19.42
CA ALA A 440 -33.42 -6.65 -20.88
C ALA A 440 -33.05 -5.30 -21.49
N ASP A 441 -33.55 -4.20 -20.92
CA ASP A 441 -33.21 -2.83 -21.29
C ASP A 441 -31.73 -2.55 -21.02
N PHE A 442 -31.21 -3.02 -19.89
CA PHE A 442 -29.78 -2.93 -19.59
C PHE A 442 -28.91 -3.62 -20.64
N VAL A 443 -29.19 -4.87 -20.97
CA VAL A 443 -28.38 -5.64 -21.96
C VAL A 443 -28.43 -4.98 -23.34
N ARG A 444 -29.58 -4.41 -23.73
CA ARG A 444 -29.73 -3.76 -25.03
C ARG A 444 -29.01 -2.41 -25.12
N ARG A 445 -29.06 -1.58 -24.07
CA ARG A 445 -28.58 -0.19 -24.11
C ARG A 445 -27.17 0.00 -23.54
N SER A 446 -26.72 -0.85 -22.61
CA SER A 446 -25.43 -0.67 -21.92
C SER A 446 -24.21 -0.95 -22.80
N GLY A 447 -24.32 -1.85 -23.78
CA GLY A 447 -23.16 -2.32 -24.55
C GLY A 447 -22.11 -3.04 -23.70
N ALA A 448 -22.46 -3.45 -22.48
CA ALA A 448 -21.56 -4.14 -21.57
C ALA A 448 -21.30 -5.58 -22.03
N SER A 449 -20.06 -6.06 -21.85
CA SER A 449 -19.70 -7.43 -22.18
C SER A 449 -20.35 -8.45 -21.26
N THR A 450 -20.55 -9.68 -21.76
CA THR A 450 -21.13 -10.80 -21.01
C THR A 450 -20.52 -11.01 -19.61
N PRO A 451 -19.19 -11.03 -19.43
CA PRO A 451 -18.60 -11.23 -18.11
C PRO A 451 -18.93 -10.10 -17.12
N VAL A 452 -19.10 -8.87 -17.61
CA VAL A 452 -19.47 -7.71 -16.79
C VAL A 452 -20.91 -7.82 -16.34
N VAL A 453 -21.84 -8.15 -17.25
CA VAL A 453 -23.26 -8.33 -16.91
C VAL A 453 -23.45 -9.46 -15.88
N GLU A 454 -22.81 -10.61 -16.09
CA GLU A 454 -22.84 -11.71 -15.11
C GLU A 454 -22.32 -11.29 -13.75
N SER A 455 -21.22 -10.53 -13.73
CA SER A 455 -20.63 -10.01 -12.48
C SER A 455 -21.59 -9.04 -11.78
N MET A 456 -22.28 -8.18 -12.53
CA MET A 456 -23.29 -7.26 -11.99
C MET A 456 -24.51 -8.00 -11.41
N ILE A 457 -25.00 -9.05 -12.09
CA ILE A 457 -26.10 -9.88 -11.57
C ILE A 457 -25.69 -10.59 -10.27
N LEU A 458 -24.55 -11.27 -10.28
CA LEU A 458 -24.07 -12.04 -9.12
C LEU A 458 -23.81 -11.15 -7.89
N THR A 459 -23.38 -9.91 -8.11
CA THR A 459 -23.07 -8.95 -7.04
C THR A 459 -24.28 -8.13 -6.57
N GLY A 460 -25.45 -8.32 -7.18
CA GLY A 460 -26.70 -7.69 -6.74
C GLY A 460 -26.99 -6.32 -7.34
N ALA A 461 -26.35 -5.95 -8.46
CA ALA A 461 -26.55 -4.66 -9.11
C ALA A 461 -27.98 -4.38 -9.57
N PHE A 462 -28.80 -5.43 -9.69
CA PHE A 462 -30.18 -5.37 -10.17
C PHE A 462 -31.21 -5.67 -9.08
N ASP A 463 -30.79 -5.85 -7.83
CA ASP A 463 -31.69 -6.22 -6.71
C ASP A 463 -32.77 -5.15 -6.48
N CYS A 464 -32.45 -3.86 -6.68
CA CYS A 464 -33.42 -2.76 -6.61
C CYS A 464 -34.45 -2.76 -7.76
N LEU A 465 -34.08 -3.30 -8.93
CA LEU A 465 -34.93 -3.37 -10.11
C LEU A 465 -35.82 -4.61 -10.10
N HIS A 466 -35.36 -5.71 -9.50
CA HIS A 466 -36.04 -7.00 -9.46
C HIS A 466 -36.09 -7.51 -8.02
N SER A 467 -37.07 -7.02 -7.25
CA SER A 467 -37.27 -7.42 -5.84
C SER A 467 -37.99 -8.77 -5.70
N ASP A 468 -38.74 -9.20 -6.71
CA ASP A 468 -39.55 -10.42 -6.68
C ASP A 468 -38.82 -11.68 -7.21
N VAL A 469 -37.56 -11.55 -7.64
CA VAL A 469 -36.86 -12.57 -8.42
C VAL A 469 -35.45 -12.81 -7.89
N ASN A 470 -35.01 -14.08 -7.88
CA ASN A 470 -33.70 -14.44 -7.34
C ASN A 470 -32.57 -14.13 -8.34
N ARG A 471 -31.35 -13.88 -7.84
CA ARG A 471 -30.15 -13.67 -8.69
C ARG A 471 -29.88 -14.83 -9.67
N ARG A 472 -30.24 -16.06 -9.29
CA ARG A 472 -30.12 -17.25 -10.17
C ARG A 472 -31.13 -17.22 -11.32
N ASP A 473 -32.34 -16.75 -11.06
CA ASP A 473 -33.36 -16.54 -12.08
C ASP A 473 -32.92 -15.44 -13.07
N LEU A 474 -32.29 -14.37 -12.57
CA LEU A 474 -31.72 -13.32 -13.42
C LEU A 474 -30.60 -13.84 -14.34
N LEU A 475 -29.76 -14.77 -13.87
CA LEU A 475 -28.73 -15.41 -14.71
C LEU A 475 -29.34 -16.31 -15.79
N LEU A 476 -30.42 -17.02 -15.46
CA LEU A 476 -31.15 -17.83 -16.43
C LEU A 476 -31.80 -16.92 -17.49
N HIS A 477 -32.48 -15.87 -17.05
CA HIS A 477 -33.08 -14.87 -17.93
C HIS A 477 -32.03 -14.20 -18.83
N PHE A 478 -30.86 -13.87 -18.31
CA PHE A 478 -29.76 -13.36 -19.10
C PHE A 478 -29.28 -14.35 -20.17
N SER A 479 -29.22 -15.64 -19.84
CA SER A 479 -28.88 -16.70 -20.80
C SER A 479 -29.94 -16.82 -21.91
N ASP A 480 -31.22 -16.62 -21.59
CA ASP A 480 -32.31 -16.62 -22.55
C ASP A 480 -32.30 -15.34 -23.41
N LEU A 481 -32.02 -14.17 -22.82
CA LEU A 481 -31.82 -12.91 -23.55
C LEU A 481 -30.67 -13.00 -24.55
N GLN A 482 -29.58 -13.69 -24.22
CA GLN A 482 -28.47 -13.92 -25.15
C GLN A 482 -28.86 -14.83 -26.32
N LYS A 483 -29.64 -15.89 -26.06
CA LYS A 483 -30.16 -16.77 -27.13
C LYS A 483 -31.20 -16.07 -27.99
N SER A 484 -32.01 -15.19 -27.38
CA SER A 484 -33.06 -14.40 -28.03
C SER A 484 -32.58 -13.07 -28.59
N ALA A 485 -31.28 -12.74 -28.49
CA ALA A 485 -30.71 -11.53 -29.08
C ALA A 485 -30.79 -11.64 -30.60
N VAL A 486 -31.95 -11.23 -31.14
CA VAL A 486 -32.18 -11.00 -32.56
C VAL A 486 -31.10 -10.04 -33.01
N ALA A 487 -30.26 -10.49 -33.94
CA ALA A 487 -29.26 -9.66 -34.59
C ALA A 487 -29.90 -8.36 -35.05
N VAL A 488 -29.45 -7.22 -34.52
CA VAL A 488 -29.78 -5.91 -35.06
C VAL A 488 -29.04 -5.79 -36.38
N VAL A 489 -29.62 -6.34 -37.44
CA VAL A 489 -29.18 -6.10 -38.81
C VAL A 489 -29.56 -4.66 -39.12
N SER A 490 -28.56 -3.80 -39.30
CA SER A 490 -28.77 -2.42 -39.73
C SER A 490 -29.24 -2.41 -41.20
N GLY A 491 -30.55 -2.48 -41.41
CA GLY A 491 -31.17 -2.43 -42.73
C GLY A 491 -32.68 -2.31 -42.60
N ALA A 492 -33.30 -1.51 -43.47
CA ALA A 492 -34.70 -1.08 -43.42
C ALA A 492 -35.71 -2.23 -43.64
N GLN A 493 -35.82 -3.16 -42.70
CA GLN A 493 -36.92 -4.12 -42.58
C GLN A 493 -37.54 -3.99 -41.20
N MET A 494 -38.87 -3.89 -41.15
CA MET A 494 -39.63 -3.86 -39.90
C MET A 494 -39.40 -5.16 -39.13
N ASN A 495 -38.65 -5.08 -38.04
CA ASN A 495 -38.52 -6.19 -37.11
C ASN A 495 -39.88 -6.43 -36.44
N LEU A 496 -40.46 -7.61 -36.67
CA LEU A 496 -41.50 -8.16 -35.82
C LEU A 496 -40.89 -8.31 -34.42
N SER A 497 -41.15 -7.33 -33.55
CA SER A 497 -40.61 -7.30 -32.19
C SER A 497 -41.23 -8.45 -31.42
N PHE A 498 -40.53 -9.59 -31.38
CA PHE A 498 -40.75 -10.56 -30.32
C PHE A 498 -40.50 -9.84 -29.00
N ALA A 499 -41.54 -9.74 -28.18
CA ALA A 499 -41.40 -9.23 -26.82
C ALA A 499 -40.26 -10.01 -26.15
N PRO A 500 -39.37 -9.33 -25.40
CA PRO A 500 -38.35 -10.04 -24.63
C PRO A 500 -39.03 -11.12 -23.77
N PRO A 501 -38.40 -12.30 -23.59
CA PRO A 501 -38.96 -13.34 -22.74
C PRO A 501 -39.31 -12.75 -21.37
N GLU A 502 -40.54 -12.98 -20.91
CA GLU A 502 -41.00 -12.49 -19.61
C GLU A 502 -40.14 -13.11 -18.50
N LEU A 503 -39.73 -12.27 -17.54
CA LEU A 503 -38.99 -12.73 -16.38
C LEU A 503 -39.94 -13.50 -15.45
N THR A 504 -39.90 -14.83 -15.51
CA THR A 504 -40.66 -15.70 -14.61
C THR A 504 -39.76 -16.29 -13.53
N SER A 505 -40.19 -16.25 -12.28
CA SER A 505 -39.51 -16.96 -11.18
C SER A 505 -39.46 -18.46 -11.50
N SER A 506 -38.25 -19.03 -11.56
CA SER A 506 -38.08 -20.45 -11.93
C SER A 506 -38.24 -21.40 -10.75
N GLY A 507 -38.42 -20.87 -9.54
CA GLY A 507 -38.47 -21.64 -8.29
C GLY A 507 -37.09 -22.14 -7.82
N LEU A 508 -35.99 -21.68 -8.42
CA LEU A 508 -34.64 -22.00 -7.96
C LEU A 508 -34.40 -21.42 -6.55
N PRO A 509 -33.69 -22.16 -5.68
CA PRO A 509 -33.42 -21.68 -4.34
C PRO A 509 -32.51 -20.46 -4.41
N GLU A 510 -32.79 -19.48 -3.54
CA GLU A 510 -31.99 -18.28 -3.37
C GLU A 510 -30.52 -18.64 -3.06
N MET A 511 -29.60 -17.78 -3.48
CA MET A 511 -28.19 -17.97 -3.14
C MET A 511 -27.99 -17.89 -1.63
N SER A 512 -27.24 -18.85 -1.08
CA SER A 512 -26.88 -18.76 0.33
C SER A 512 -25.96 -17.57 0.57
N SER A 513 -25.99 -17.00 1.78
CA SER A 513 -25.10 -15.88 2.14
C SER A 513 -23.62 -16.17 1.91
N ALA A 514 -23.18 -17.42 2.07
CA ALA A 514 -21.80 -17.84 1.80
C ALA A 514 -21.46 -17.84 0.30
N GLU A 515 -22.41 -18.23 -0.56
CA GLU A 515 -22.25 -18.17 -2.02
C GLU A 515 -22.21 -16.71 -2.50
N SER A 516 -23.11 -15.87 -1.98
CA SER A 516 -23.14 -14.44 -2.31
C SER A 516 -21.80 -13.77 -1.96
N VAL A 517 -21.31 -13.92 -0.72
CA VAL A 517 -20.01 -13.34 -0.31
C VAL A 517 -18.85 -13.89 -1.14
N LYS A 518 -18.87 -15.18 -1.51
CA LYS A 518 -17.87 -15.76 -2.41
C LYS A 518 -17.86 -15.05 -3.78
N HIS A 519 -19.04 -14.81 -4.36
CA HIS A 519 -19.15 -14.08 -5.62
C HIS A 519 -18.70 -12.61 -5.49
N GLU A 520 -19.02 -11.94 -4.38
CA GLU A 520 -18.55 -10.59 -4.10
C GLU A 520 -17.01 -10.53 -4.08
N ILE A 521 -16.35 -11.49 -3.43
CA ILE A 521 -14.89 -11.54 -3.39
C ILE A 521 -14.29 -11.89 -4.75
N ASP A 522 -14.83 -12.90 -5.43
CA ASP A 522 -14.28 -13.35 -6.71
C ASP A 522 -14.45 -12.29 -7.82
N ARG A 523 -15.53 -11.48 -7.77
CA ARG A 523 -15.86 -10.51 -8.83
C ARG A 523 -15.50 -9.06 -8.49
N LEU A 524 -15.58 -8.66 -7.23
CA LEU A 524 -15.28 -7.28 -6.76
C LEU A 524 -14.00 -7.20 -5.93
N GLY A 525 -13.53 -8.32 -5.35
CA GLY A 525 -12.41 -8.33 -4.41
C GLY A 525 -12.76 -7.78 -3.03
N ILE A 526 -14.05 -7.66 -2.70
CA ILE A 526 -14.57 -7.08 -1.46
C ILE A 526 -15.68 -8.00 -0.93
N ASP A 527 -15.75 -8.19 0.38
CA ASP A 527 -16.94 -8.75 1.04
C ASP A 527 -17.87 -7.60 1.40
N MET A 528 -19.04 -7.47 0.78
CA MET A 528 -20.00 -6.37 0.99
C MET A 528 -21.05 -6.73 2.04
N SER A 529 -21.57 -7.96 1.97
CA SER A 529 -22.71 -8.38 2.77
C SER A 529 -22.31 -8.76 4.21
N ARG A 530 -21.27 -9.60 4.36
CA ARG A 530 -20.77 -10.08 5.66
C ARG A 530 -19.28 -10.37 5.59
N HIS A 531 -18.57 -10.17 6.69
CA HIS A 531 -17.15 -10.50 6.73
C HIS A 531 -16.93 -12.03 6.72
N LEU A 532 -15.90 -12.50 6.01
CA LEU A 532 -15.61 -13.94 5.85
C LEU A 532 -15.50 -14.73 7.16
N ILE A 533 -15.01 -14.10 8.22
CA ILE A 533 -14.81 -14.74 9.52
C ILE A 533 -16.12 -14.96 10.28
N GLU A 534 -17.19 -14.22 9.97
CA GLU A 534 -18.48 -14.36 10.64
C GLU A 534 -19.08 -15.76 10.45
N PHE A 535 -18.87 -16.39 9.29
CA PHE A 535 -19.30 -17.77 9.05
C PHE A 535 -18.67 -18.80 10.01
N TYR A 536 -17.52 -18.47 10.59
CA TYR A 536 -16.79 -19.30 11.55
C TYR A 536 -17.03 -18.86 13.01
N GLY A 537 -17.90 -17.88 13.24
CA GLY A 537 -18.08 -17.26 14.56
C GLY A 537 -18.43 -18.24 15.68
N ALA A 538 -19.33 -19.21 15.42
CA ALA A 538 -19.71 -20.23 16.41
C ALA A 538 -18.51 -21.10 16.82
N PHE A 539 -17.71 -21.52 15.84
CA PHE A 539 -16.49 -22.28 16.08
C PHE A 539 -15.46 -21.45 16.85
N LEU A 540 -15.21 -20.21 16.42
CA LEU A 540 -14.25 -19.30 17.07
C LEU A 540 -14.61 -19.01 18.53
N ASN A 541 -15.89 -18.83 18.83
CA ASN A 541 -16.37 -18.67 20.20
C ASN A 541 -16.16 -19.95 21.02
N SER A 542 -16.37 -21.13 20.43
CA SER A 542 -16.19 -22.42 21.13
C SER A 542 -14.74 -22.70 21.52
N ILE A 543 -13.77 -22.25 20.71
CA ILE A 543 -12.34 -22.41 20.99
C ILE A 543 -11.75 -21.27 21.82
N GLY A 544 -12.55 -20.25 22.16
CA GLY A 544 -12.11 -19.07 22.90
C GLY A 544 -11.16 -18.17 22.11
N ALA A 545 -11.35 -18.06 20.79
CA ALA A 545 -10.58 -17.11 19.99
C ALA A 545 -10.93 -15.67 20.36
N VAL A 546 -9.90 -14.82 20.48
CA VAL A 546 -10.00 -13.43 20.89
C VAL A 546 -10.12 -12.56 19.64
N ARG A 547 -11.09 -11.63 19.66
CA ARG A 547 -11.26 -10.62 18.62
C ARG A 547 -10.11 -9.61 18.66
N SER A 548 -9.72 -9.09 17.51
CA SER A 548 -8.67 -8.07 17.36
C SER A 548 -8.94 -6.85 18.25
N SER A 549 -10.18 -6.39 18.32
CA SER A 549 -10.62 -5.28 19.18
C SER A 549 -10.48 -5.56 20.69
N ASP A 550 -10.58 -6.83 21.10
CA ASP A 550 -10.46 -7.24 22.50
C ASP A 550 -9.01 -7.54 22.92
N LEU A 551 -8.06 -7.64 21.98
CA LEU A 551 -6.65 -7.89 22.28
C LEU A 551 -6.09 -6.88 23.30
N LEU A 552 -6.49 -5.61 23.17
CA LEU A 552 -6.06 -4.53 24.08
C LEU A 552 -6.53 -4.72 25.53
N LYS A 553 -7.50 -5.59 25.81
CA LYS A 553 -7.95 -5.91 27.19
C LYS A 553 -7.06 -6.95 27.86
N HIS A 554 -6.28 -7.71 27.10
CA HIS A 554 -5.41 -8.73 27.64
C HIS A 554 -4.11 -8.14 28.23
N ARG A 555 -3.62 -8.77 29.30
CA ARG A 555 -2.31 -8.47 29.89
C ARG A 555 -1.20 -8.93 28.94
N SER A 556 -0.03 -8.32 29.06
CA SER A 556 1.16 -8.83 28.36
C SER A 556 1.50 -10.25 28.85
N GLN A 557 2.07 -11.07 27.98
CA GLN A 557 2.38 -12.49 28.22
C GLN A 557 1.17 -13.41 28.39
N SER A 558 -0.01 -13.00 27.91
CA SER A 558 -1.20 -13.88 27.89
C SER A 558 -1.19 -14.76 26.65
N SER A 559 -1.52 -16.05 26.79
CA SER A 559 -1.75 -16.91 25.63
C SER A 559 -3.10 -16.61 25.02
N VAL A 560 -3.14 -16.39 23.70
CA VAL A 560 -4.35 -16.06 22.94
C VAL A 560 -4.39 -16.83 21.63
N LEU A 561 -5.60 -17.08 21.15
CA LEU A 561 -5.90 -17.56 19.80
C LEU A 561 -6.54 -16.42 19.03
N VAL A 562 -6.07 -16.15 17.82
CA VAL A 562 -6.65 -15.14 16.93
C VAL A 562 -6.86 -15.75 15.56
N ALA A 563 -8.03 -15.53 14.97
CA ALA A 563 -8.35 -15.96 13.63
C ALA A 563 -8.58 -14.75 12.73
N GLY A 564 -8.21 -14.86 11.47
CA GLY A 564 -8.46 -13.80 10.51
C GLY A 564 -8.06 -14.18 9.09
N VAL A 565 -8.45 -13.31 8.17
CA VAL A 565 -8.01 -13.34 6.78
C VAL A 565 -6.63 -12.69 6.71
N LYS A 566 -5.70 -13.34 6.01
CA LYS A 566 -4.36 -12.83 5.74
C LYS A 566 -4.45 -11.59 4.85
N VAL A 567 -3.99 -10.46 5.38
CA VAL A 567 -3.97 -9.18 4.66
C VAL A 567 -2.58 -8.90 4.09
N ALA A 568 -1.57 -8.92 4.95
CA ALA A 568 -0.21 -8.57 4.59
C ALA A 568 0.77 -9.53 5.25
N MET A 569 1.84 -9.87 4.53
CA MET A 569 2.95 -10.65 5.04
C MET A 569 4.26 -9.98 4.65
N GLN A 570 5.11 -9.68 5.63
CA GLN A 570 6.38 -9.00 5.42
C GLN A 570 7.52 -9.76 6.09
N THR A 571 8.67 -9.82 5.42
CA THR A 571 9.90 -10.44 5.95
C THR A 571 11.05 -9.44 5.90
N PRO A 572 11.02 -8.39 6.73
CA PRO A 572 12.09 -7.39 6.74
C PRO A 572 13.39 -8.00 7.30
N PRO A 573 14.55 -7.51 6.84
CA PRO A 573 15.84 -7.93 7.38
C PRO A 573 16.03 -7.41 8.81
N VAL A 574 16.24 -8.30 9.77
CA VAL A 574 16.46 -7.95 11.18
C VAL A 574 17.94 -8.01 11.56
N ARG A 575 18.33 -7.25 12.60
CA ARG A 575 19.71 -7.14 13.10
C ARG A 575 20.34 -8.50 13.47
N SER A 576 19.55 -9.44 13.96
CA SER A 576 20.02 -10.77 14.38
C SER A 576 20.38 -11.69 13.21
N GLY A 577 20.09 -11.31 11.96
CA GLY A 577 20.25 -12.15 10.77
C GLY A 577 19.25 -13.31 10.68
N LYS A 578 18.48 -13.57 11.74
CA LYS A 578 17.43 -14.59 11.81
C LYS A 578 16.18 -14.13 11.06
N ARG A 579 15.56 -15.00 10.26
CA ARG A 579 14.35 -14.64 9.51
C ARG A 579 13.18 -14.39 10.47
N VAL A 580 12.47 -13.28 10.30
CA VAL A 580 11.23 -12.95 11.02
C VAL A 580 10.13 -12.66 10.00
N ILE A 581 8.95 -13.24 10.19
CA ILE A 581 7.75 -12.98 9.38
C ILE A 581 6.78 -12.16 10.22
N PHE A 582 6.36 -11.01 9.71
CA PHE A 582 5.24 -10.24 10.24
C PHE A 582 4.01 -10.55 9.40
N LEU A 583 2.93 -10.94 10.07
CA LEU A 583 1.65 -11.29 9.49
C LEU A 583 0.57 -10.37 10.07
N THR A 584 -0.17 -9.70 9.20
CA THR A 584 -1.37 -8.94 9.60
C THR A 584 -2.59 -9.76 9.24
N LEU A 585 -3.41 -10.07 10.25
CA LEU A 585 -4.70 -10.73 10.11
C LEU A 585 -5.83 -9.75 10.34
N ASP A 586 -6.92 -9.96 9.63
CA ASP A 586 -8.15 -9.18 9.72
C ASP A 586 -9.33 -10.09 10.07
N ASP A 587 -10.05 -9.73 11.13
CA ASP A 587 -11.20 -10.47 11.64
C ASP A 587 -12.53 -9.73 11.46
N GLY A 588 -12.53 -8.59 10.74
CA GLY A 588 -13.67 -7.70 10.58
C GLY A 588 -13.86 -6.69 11.72
N TYR A 589 -13.21 -6.92 12.87
CA TYR A 589 -13.22 -6.01 14.03
C TYR A 589 -11.92 -5.21 14.19
N GLY A 590 -10.96 -5.44 13.29
CA GLY A 590 -9.68 -4.73 13.25
C GLY A 590 -8.54 -5.60 12.73
N CYS A 591 -7.35 -5.01 12.67
CA CYS A 591 -6.14 -5.76 12.37
C CYS A 591 -5.50 -6.33 13.64
N SER A 592 -4.96 -7.53 13.54
CA SER A 592 -4.06 -8.12 14.53
C SER A 592 -2.71 -8.45 13.89
N ASP A 593 -1.64 -7.93 14.48
CA ASP A 593 -0.29 -8.11 13.97
C ASP A 593 0.43 -9.23 14.76
N SER A 594 0.87 -10.25 14.03
CA SER A 594 1.52 -11.45 14.55
C SER A 594 2.92 -11.61 14.00
N THR A 595 3.88 -11.90 14.89
CA THR A 595 5.29 -12.06 14.56
C THR A 595 5.73 -13.50 14.75
N PHE A 596 6.24 -14.11 13.68
CA PHE A 596 6.79 -15.46 13.66
C PHE A 596 8.31 -15.40 13.63
N PHE A 597 8.95 -15.89 14.69
CA PHE A 597 10.41 -16.05 14.75
C PHE A 597 10.83 -17.37 14.09
N THR A 598 12.12 -17.48 13.74
CA THR A 598 12.69 -18.62 13.01
C THR A 598 12.38 -19.97 13.67
N ASP A 599 12.32 -19.98 15.00
CA ASP A 599 12.04 -21.18 15.81
C ASP A 599 10.67 -21.82 15.49
N VAL A 600 9.70 -21.03 15.02
CA VAL A 600 8.32 -21.49 14.71
C VAL A 600 8.10 -21.63 13.20
N GLN A 601 8.96 -21.06 12.36
CA GLN A 601 8.75 -21.02 10.91
C GLN A 601 8.87 -22.40 10.25
N GLY A 602 9.75 -23.28 10.75
CA GLY A 602 10.07 -24.55 10.09
C GLY A 602 8.85 -25.45 9.83
N GLU A 603 8.00 -25.64 10.83
CA GLU A 603 6.82 -26.52 10.74
C GLU A 603 5.63 -25.84 10.05
N TYR A 604 5.51 -24.51 10.15
CA TYR A 604 4.30 -23.78 9.80
C TYR A 604 4.42 -22.87 8.57
N ALA A 605 5.61 -22.71 7.98
CA ALA A 605 5.82 -21.85 6.82
C ALA A 605 4.90 -22.19 5.66
N ASN A 606 4.65 -23.47 5.40
CA ASN A 606 3.78 -23.89 4.30
C ASN A 606 2.35 -23.34 4.45
N VAL A 607 1.77 -23.44 5.65
CA VAL A 607 0.41 -22.96 5.95
C VAL A 607 0.31 -21.44 5.76
N LEU A 608 1.33 -20.70 6.21
CA LEU A 608 1.39 -19.24 6.06
C LEU A 608 1.35 -18.80 4.59
N TYR A 609 2.04 -19.52 3.70
CA TYR A 609 2.10 -19.17 2.28
C TYR A 609 0.91 -19.73 1.49
N SER A 610 0.43 -20.94 1.79
CA SER A 610 -0.62 -21.62 1.01
C SER A 610 -2.02 -21.09 1.26
N THR A 611 -2.31 -20.61 2.48
CA THR A 611 -3.69 -20.38 2.93
C THR A 611 -3.95 -18.90 3.20
N SER A 612 -5.17 -18.43 2.91
CA SER A 612 -5.62 -17.07 3.22
C SER A 612 -6.35 -16.95 4.56
N LEU A 613 -7.07 -17.97 5.02
CA LEU A 613 -7.71 -17.99 6.34
C LEU A 613 -6.83 -18.71 7.35
N LEU A 614 -6.45 -18.01 8.42
CA LEU A 614 -5.47 -18.51 9.38
C LEU A 614 -6.02 -18.43 10.81
N LEU A 615 -5.72 -19.46 11.60
CA LEU A 615 -5.88 -19.47 13.04
C LEU A 615 -4.48 -19.47 13.68
N VAL A 616 -4.15 -18.42 14.41
CA VAL A 616 -2.83 -18.21 15.03
C VAL A 616 -2.94 -18.34 16.54
N ARG A 617 -2.08 -19.18 17.13
CA ARG A 617 -1.85 -19.21 18.58
C ARG A 617 -0.60 -18.43 18.91
N GLY A 618 -0.68 -17.53 19.87
CA GLY A 618 0.49 -16.77 20.29
C GLY A 618 0.40 -16.23 21.70
N VAL A 619 1.41 -15.46 22.04
CA VAL A 619 1.55 -14.78 23.33
C VAL A 619 1.51 -13.28 23.07
N THR A 620 0.66 -12.57 23.80
CA THR A 620 0.54 -11.11 23.67
C THR A 620 1.80 -10.40 24.17
N ARG A 621 2.24 -9.38 23.43
CA ARG A 621 3.32 -8.49 23.80
C ARG A 621 2.80 -7.05 23.76
N ARG A 622 2.70 -6.43 24.93
CA ARG A 622 2.37 -5.00 25.01
C ARG A 622 3.66 -4.19 24.95
N THR A 623 3.69 -3.20 24.07
CA THR A 623 4.88 -2.37 23.86
C THR A 623 4.61 -0.88 24.10
N GLY A 624 3.35 -0.49 24.32
CA GLY A 624 2.93 0.86 24.71
C GLY A 624 1.51 0.88 25.29
N ALA A 625 0.92 2.07 25.44
CA ALA A 625 -0.46 2.21 25.92
C ALA A 625 -1.46 1.48 25.01
N ARG A 626 -1.28 1.65 23.69
CA ARG A 626 -2.11 1.04 22.64
C ARG A 626 -1.34 0.13 21.68
N GLY A 627 -0.02 0.00 21.83
CA GLY A 627 0.79 -0.96 21.07
C GLY A 627 0.66 -2.39 21.60
N ILE A 628 -0.02 -3.27 20.86
CA ILE A 628 -0.08 -4.71 21.14
C ILE A 628 0.27 -5.52 19.89
N SER A 629 1.12 -6.52 20.06
CA SER A 629 1.49 -7.48 19.02
C SER A 629 1.44 -8.89 19.58
N ILE A 630 1.38 -9.89 18.70
CA ILE A 630 1.32 -11.29 19.09
C ILE A 630 2.63 -11.97 18.68
N ARG A 631 3.34 -12.57 19.63
CA ARG A 631 4.42 -13.52 19.30
C ARG A 631 3.78 -14.87 18.99
N ALA A 632 3.75 -15.23 17.72
CA ALA A 632 3.12 -16.47 17.27
C ALA A 632 3.94 -17.70 17.69
N THR A 633 3.22 -18.74 18.12
CA THR A 633 3.75 -20.05 18.56
C THR A 633 3.27 -21.21 17.67
N GLY A 634 2.20 -21.00 16.90
CA GLY A 634 1.67 -21.97 15.94
C GLY A 634 0.60 -21.32 15.06
N VAL A 635 0.35 -21.92 13.90
CA VAL A 635 -0.67 -21.46 12.94
C VAL A 635 -1.28 -22.64 12.21
N TRP A 636 -2.59 -22.59 11.99
CA TRP A 636 -3.35 -23.63 11.29
C TRP A 636 -4.24 -22.99 10.22
N ASP A 637 -4.61 -23.79 9.22
CA ASP A 637 -5.68 -23.43 8.29
C ASP A 637 -7.01 -23.43 9.05
N LEU A 638 -7.70 -22.29 9.02
CA LEU A 638 -8.98 -22.12 9.69
C LEU A 638 -10.06 -23.05 9.11
N ARG A 639 -10.03 -23.32 7.80
CA ARG A 639 -11.01 -24.18 7.12
C ARG A 639 -10.88 -25.62 7.59
N ALA A 640 -9.66 -26.16 7.56
CA ALA A 640 -9.37 -27.50 8.04
C ALA A 640 -9.71 -27.68 9.53
N ALA A 641 -9.43 -26.64 10.35
CA ALA A 641 -9.78 -26.65 11.77
C ALA A 641 -11.31 -26.69 11.98
N TYR A 642 -12.06 -25.90 11.20
CA TYR A 642 -13.52 -25.88 11.23
C TYR A 642 -14.14 -27.20 10.77
N GLU A 643 -13.64 -27.80 9.68
CA GLU A 643 -14.10 -29.10 9.19
C GLU A 643 -13.91 -30.20 10.24
N SER A 644 -12.76 -30.22 10.92
CA SER A 644 -12.49 -31.17 12.01
C SER A 644 -13.45 -30.98 13.19
N TRP A 645 -13.78 -29.74 13.54
CA TRP A 645 -14.75 -29.44 14.59
C TRP A 645 -16.18 -29.84 14.22
N SER A 646 -16.62 -29.50 13.00
CA SER A 646 -17.94 -29.86 12.47
C SER A 646 -18.15 -31.37 12.41
N THR A 647 -17.12 -32.11 12.00
CA THR A 647 -17.14 -33.57 11.96
C THR A 647 -17.29 -34.16 13.37
N LYS A 648 -16.54 -33.63 14.35
CA LYS A 648 -16.63 -34.07 15.75
C LYS A 648 -17.98 -33.76 16.39
N GLN A 649 -18.57 -32.59 16.13
CA GLN A 649 -19.92 -32.28 16.59
C GLN A 649 -20.96 -33.22 15.98
N SER A 650 -20.86 -33.52 14.68
CA SER A 650 -21.76 -34.46 14.00
C SER A 650 -21.68 -35.88 14.57
N THR A 651 -20.50 -36.27 15.10
CA THR A 651 -20.28 -37.59 15.72
C THR A 651 -20.78 -37.65 17.17
N LEU A 652 -21.01 -36.52 17.83
CA LEU A 652 -21.54 -36.43 19.21
C LEU A 652 -23.08 -36.31 19.25
N VAL A 653 -23.71 -36.08 18.10
CA VAL A 653 -25.17 -35.91 17.94
C VAL A 653 -25.85 -37.21 17.45
N ILE A 654 -25.06 -38.23 17.09
CA ILE A 654 -25.49 -39.62 16.84
C ILE A 654 -25.20 -40.43 18.09
#